data_AF-A0A976HF89-F1
#
_entry.id   AF-A0A976HF89-F1
#
_cell.length_a   1.000
_cell.length_b   1.000
_cell.length_c   1.000
_cell.angle_alpha   90.00
_cell.angle_beta   90.00
_cell.angle_gamma   90.00
#
_symmetry.space_group_name_H-M   'P 1'
#
loop_
_entity.id
_entity.type
_entity.pdbx_description
1 polymer ?
#
loop_
_entity_poly.entity_id
_entity_poly.type
_entity_poly.pdbx_seq_one_letter_code
_entity_poly.pdbx_strand_id
1 'polypeptide(L)'
;MPTSCVYELTLIRIIRLLGNLMTHGITSVSMTLRSSFTGSLVSVGALRRATHSAMAVSTALVAAFFLTVACVGQANAATVVVTSTGDESDASIGDGSCDIGLIVNEPPVPRCTLRAAIEEINASSDSSNRIEFNIPASDTGCDSRTGVCVIKLTWTNILPDIIKNVVIDGTTQPSNAEVCTTSIPDRPVYKIVIEGDSAEINASDSNNVGGIGLRLEEGSNGSTIKGLNIRNFSDAVALIRSNNSKIACNFIGTNESGTAAGHSSGAGNQLNGVILGCKSTGNTIGGASVNDGNLISASKSSGISLFGDIPCRDGEAVLPLADRSPDGNAMLGNFIGTQKDGISPLGHEFDAINMFGGDGPDNNLIGLMSDGSGGFLYNPNVLAASLSGVYIDSNVSGAVIAGNFIGTDLSGTVDLGNDDGVYIVGNGSATVVRIGGPQPADKNLIALNRRTGIVVRGASASVRIQRNSMYDNDDVGIDLVPVTNPSDPFSDTDDGVTPNDVGDADTGPNALQNFPEPTLATLSGGSVSITYSVPSTAPPLTVEFFTTDSGGQGKTFLGSGTYSAPGVTTLVLPAGTLAVGDHIVGTATDANNNTSEFSASRVTVVALASAAADTGSDVVNSATGTPGTNLFANDTGVGFALTSIGGCNSFPCVLNVLNASSASIGSVTVQNDGDYIFTATAIGAGSAIAYNATDGSSQTVSATLTLTGLAPGGLVAANDNANVNGNSTFTQSISIVANDSGNGITLTSVTGSGAPCGAFPCMINTAHGSVTVQANGTYSYTPTNGYAGPDSFSYVITDIAAQTALGSVNIIVSAAANEAPVPVPTHNLGATLLLALLLAGLGGALTGRRAALAVRLTPTP
;
A
#
# COMPACT_ATOMS: atom_id res chain seq x y z
N MET A 1 49.62 25.17 -10.17
CA MET A 1 49.14 23.79 -10.32
C MET A 1 48.14 23.53 -9.21
N PRO A 2 46.89 23.13 -9.52
CA PRO A 2 45.85 22.88 -8.53
C PRO A 2 46.03 21.53 -7.80
N THR A 3 45.33 21.37 -6.67
CA THR A 3 45.65 20.41 -5.60
C THR A 3 44.99 19.03 -5.74
N SER A 4 44.98 18.44 -6.93
CA SER A 4 44.32 17.14 -7.20
C SER A 4 45.26 15.92 -7.20
N CYS A 5 46.58 16.11 -7.18
CA CYS A 5 47.58 15.06 -7.46
C CYS A 5 48.39 14.62 -6.21
N VAL A 6 47.72 14.37 -5.08
CA VAL A 6 48.39 13.98 -3.81
C VAL A 6 47.94 12.62 -3.24
N TYR A 7 46.72 12.15 -3.56
CA TYR A 7 46.18 10.93 -2.95
C TYR A 7 46.64 9.60 -3.58
N GLU A 8 47.06 9.57 -4.85
CA GLU A 8 47.46 8.31 -5.53
C GLU A 8 48.83 7.76 -5.13
N LEU A 9 49.80 8.60 -4.76
CA LEU A 9 51.19 8.17 -4.54
C LEU A 9 51.33 7.15 -3.39
N THR A 10 50.38 7.11 -2.47
CA THR A 10 50.37 6.16 -1.34
C THR A 10 50.03 4.75 -1.81
N LEU A 11 49.02 4.60 -2.67
CA LEU A 11 48.54 3.29 -3.14
C LEU A 11 49.56 2.62 -4.07
N ILE A 12 50.13 3.39 -5.01
CA ILE A 12 51.15 2.91 -5.95
C ILE A 12 52.42 2.44 -5.21
N ARG A 13 52.80 3.09 -4.10
CA ARG A 13 53.92 2.64 -3.26
C ARG A 13 53.62 1.34 -2.50
N ILE A 14 52.40 1.14 -2.01
CA ILE A 14 51.99 -0.11 -1.35
C ILE A 14 52.00 -1.28 -2.36
N ILE A 15 51.45 -1.08 -3.57
CA ILE A 15 51.42 -2.11 -4.62
C ILE A 15 52.85 -2.50 -5.06
N ARG A 16 53.76 -1.53 -5.23
CA ARG A 16 55.18 -1.82 -5.53
C ARG A 16 55.91 -2.54 -4.39
N LEU A 17 55.53 -2.32 -3.13
CA LEU A 17 56.11 -3.04 -1.99
C LEU A 17 55.64 -4.49 -1.95
N LEU A 18 54.34 -4.73 -2.16
CA LEU A 18 53.73 -6.07 -2.19
C LEU A 18 54.27 -6.91 -3.36
N GLY A 19 54.45 -6.31 -4.55
CA GLY A 19 55.03 -6.99 -5.71
C GLY A 19 56.45 -7.53 -5.47
N ASN A 20 57.28 -6.80 -4.72
CA ASN A 20 58.64 -7.23 -4.36
C ASN A 20 58.70 -8.27 -3.22
N LEU A 21 57.63 -8.42 -2.43
CA LEU A 21 57.56 -9.41 -1.35
C LEU A 21 57.17 -10.80 -1.86
N MET A 22 56.30 -10.89 -2.87
CA MET A 22 55.88 -12.19 -3.43
C MET A 22 56.97 -12.91 -4.22
N THR A 23 57.99 -12.21 -4.71
CA THR A 23 59.15 -12.83 -5.38
C THR A 23 60.10 -13.56 -4.43
N HIS A 24 59.93 -13.40 -3.12
CA HIS A 24 60.83 -13.95 -2.09
C HIS A 24 60.16 -15.01 -1.17
N GLY A 25 59.03 -15.58 -1.58
CA GLY A 25 58.48 -16.81 -0.99
C GLY A 25 57.86 -16.68 0.41
N ILE A 26 57.56 -15.47 0.89
CA ILE A 26 56.92 -15.24 2.19
C ILE A 26 55.42 -15.55 2.07
N THR A 27 54.95 -16.60 2.76
CA THR A 27 53.59 -17.15 2.61
C THR A 27 52.52 -16.51 3.50
N SER A 28 52.87 -15.53 4.34
CA SER A 28 51.87 -14.69 5.03
C SER A 28 52.46 -13.33 5.42
N VAL A 29 51.62 -12.29 5.35
CA VAL A 29 51.86 -10.96 5.90
C VAL A 29 50.58 -10.53 6.61
N SER A 30 50.68 -10.02 7.83
CA SER A 30 49.54 -9.47 8.57
C SER A 30 49.75 -7.97 8.78
N MET A 31 48.75 -7.16 8.46
CA MET A 31 48.84 -5.70 8.44
C MET A 31 47.58 -5.08 9.04
N THR A 32 47.72 -4.47 10.22
CA THR A 32 46.58 -3.88 10.95
C THR A 32 46.36 -2.43 10.55
N LEU A 33 45.39 -2.19 9.66
CA LEU A 33 44.88 -0.84 9.40
C LEU A 33 44.01 -0.38 10.57
N ARG A 34 44.34 0.76 11.17
CA ARG A 34 43.45 1.48 12.10
C ARG A 34 42.70 2.56 11.34
N SER A 35 41.44 2.29 10.97
CA SER A 35 40.46 3.34 10.68
C SER A 35 39.88 3.89 11.99
N SER A 36 39.57 5.18 12.02
CA SER A 36 39.07 5.88 13.22
C SER A 36 37.56 6.13 13.14
N PHE A 37 36.76 5.07 12.99
CA PHE A 37 35.31 5.09 13.19
C PHE A 37 34.84 3.78 13.82
N THR A 38 33.85 3.85 14.71
CA THR A 38 33.41 2.74 15.57
C THR A 38 32.13 2.08 15.05
N GLY A 39 32.20 0.80 14.70
CA GLY A 39 31.06 -0.05 14.32
C GLY A 39 31.43 -1.54 14.40
N SER A 40 30.51 -2.38 14.84
CA SER A 40 30.76 -3.78 15.22
C SER A 40 31.18 -4.69 14.05
N LEU A 41 32.07 -5.65 14.32
CA LEU A 41 32.33 -6.78 13.41
C LEU A 41 31.31 -7.91 13.58
N VAL A 42 30.97 -8.56 12.48
CA VAL A 42 30.42 -9.93 12.45
C VAL A 42 31.39 -10.80 11.65
N SER A 43 31.63 -12.03 12.11
CA SER A 43 32.57 -12.96 11.49
C SER A 43 31.85 -13.97 10.59
N VAL A 44 32.39 -14.24 9.40
CA VAL A 44 31.92 -15.32 8.50
C VAL A 44 33.02 -16.39 8.38
N GLY A 45 32.65 -17.65 8.57
CA GLY A 45 33.57 -18.80 8.59
C GLY A 45 33.99 -19.29 7.21
N ALA A 46 35.13 -20.00 7.16
CA ALA A 46 35.67 -20.55 5.91
C ALA A 46 35.02 -21.89 5.50
N LEU A 47 34.79 -22.08 4.20
CA LEU A 47 34.36 -23.33 3.57
C LEU A 47 35.50 -23.99 2.78
N ARG A 48 35.62 -25.32 2.85
CA ARG A 48 36.67 -26.11 2.18
C ARG A 48 36.10 -27.08 1.13
N ARG A 49 36.69 -27.01 -0.08
CA ARG A 49 36.87 -28.05 -1.13
C ARG A 49 36.06 -29.37 -1.07
N ALA A 50 35.40 -29.70 -2.20
CA ALA A 50 35.46 -31.00 -2.92
C ALA A 50 34.70 -30.85 -4.29
N THR A 51 35.33 -30.66 -5.47
CA THR A 51 36.11 -31.54 -6.39
C THR A 51 35.32 -32.29 -7.48
N HIS A 52 35.67 -32.01 -8.75
CA HIS A 52 35.49 -32.81 -10.00
C HIS A 52 34.08 -33.29 -10.39
N SER A 53 33.54 -32.89 -11.55
CA SER A 53 33.95 -33.41 -12.87
C SER A 53 33.58 -32.44 -14.02
N ALA A 54 34.00 -32.70 -15.27
CA ALA A 54 33.97 -31.71 -16.35
C ALA A 54 33.39 -32.22 -17.68
N MET A 55 32.68 -31.35 -18.42
CA MET A 55 32.92 -31.12 -19.85
C MET A 55 32.20 -29.87 -20.41
N ALA A 56 32.89 -29.19 -21.33
CA ALA A 56 32.42 -28.27 -22.38
C ALA A 56 31.26 -27.27 -22.11
N VAL A 57 31.61 -25.97 -22.04
CA VAL A 57 31.52 -25.02 -23.18
C VAL A 57 32.75 -24.10 -23.14
N SER A 58 33.28 -23.65 -24.28
CA SER A 58 34.42 -22.72 -24.34
C SER A 58 34.24 -21.62 -25.38
N THR A 59 33.71 -20.47 -24.97
CA THR A 59 33.82 -19.15 -25.65
C THR A 59 33.37 -18.04 -24.70
N ALA A 60 34.29 -17.40 -23.96
CA ALA A 60 34.17 -16.03 -23.37
C ALA A 60 35.24 -15.72 -22.27
N LEU A 61 36.55 -15.84 -22.54
CA LEU A 61 37.56 -15.32 -21.57
C LEU A 61 38.94 -14.92 -22.16
N VAL A 62 39.00 -14.52 -23.44
CA VAL A 62 40.23 -13.95 -24.04
C VAL A 62 39.87 -12.76 -24.95
N ALA A 63 39.49 -11.64 -24.35
CA ALA A 63 39.14 -10.40 -25.08
C ALA A 63 39.50 -9.10 -24.34
N ALA A 64 40.32 -9.16 -23.27
CA ALA A 64 40.76 -7.98 -22.54
C ALA A 64 42.14 -8.21 -21.89
N PHE A 65 43.23 -7.83 -22.58
CA PHE A 65 44.45 -7.19 -22.03
C PHE A 65 45.55 -7.04 -23.11
N PHE A 66 45.34 -6.09 -24.04
CA PHE A 66 46.43 -5.52 -24.85
C PHE A 66 46.28 -3.99 -24.89
N LEU A 67 46.48 -3.36 -23.73
CA LEU A 67 46.62 -1.90 -23.66
C LEU A 67 48.03 -1.52 -24.13
N THR A 68 48.22 -1.40 -25.43
CA THR A 68 49.37 -0.67 -25.98
C THR A 68 49.27 0.77 -25.52
N VAL A 69 50.20 1.20 -24.66
CA VAL A 69 50.38 2.61 -24.30
C VAL A 69 51.03 3.34 -25.48
N ALA A 70 50.25 3.54 -26.54
CA ALA A 70 50.51 4.63 -27.46
C ALA A 70 50.25 5.91 -26.68
N CYS A 71 51.29 6.74 -26.51
CA CYS A 71 51.11 8.13 -26.12
C CYS A 71 50.55 8.89 -27.34
N VAL A 72 49.27 8.64 -27.63
CA VAL A 72 48.46 9.57 -28.42
C VAL A 72 48.41 10.83 -27.56
N GLY A 73 48.95 11.93 -28.08
CA GLY A 73 48.82 13.21 -27.40
C GLY A 73 47.34 13.50 -27.16
N GLN A 74 46.96 13.88 -25.94
CA GLN A 74 45.62 14.37 -25.71
C GLN A 74 45.40 15.55 -26.67
N ALA A 75 44.39 15.46 -27.53
CA ALA A 75 43.83 16.66 -28.13
C ALA A 75 43.43 17.56 -26.97
N ASN A 76 43.87 18.82 -26.98
CA ASN A 76 43.38 19.76 -25.99
C ASN A 76 41.88 19.94 -26.26
N ALA A 77 41.05 19.83 -25.22
CA ALA A 77 39.64 20.11 -25.40
C ALA A 77 39.47 21.62 -25.61
N ALA A 78 38.91 22.03 -26.76
CA ALA A 78 38.57 23.43 -27.01
C ALA A 78 37.61 23.88 -25.91
N THR A 79 38.10 24.74 -25.01
CA THR A 79 37.40 25.14 -23.79
C THR A 79 37.23 26.64 -23.83
N VAL A 80 36.01 27.07 -24.17
CA VAL A 80 35.62 28.47 -24.24
C VAL A 80 34.92 28.87 -22.94
N VAL A 81 35.17 30.08 -22.46
CA VAL A 81 34.61 30.58 -21.19
C VAL A 81 33.77 31.83 -21.45
N VAL A 82 32.47 31.73 -21.26
CA VAL A 82 31.51 32.85 -21.36
C VAL A 82 31.75 33.83 -20.21
N THR A 83 31.98 35.10 -20.55
CA THR A 83 32.32 36.19 -19.60
C THR A 83 31.37 37.39 -19.67
N SER A 84 30.37 37.35 -20.55
CA SER A 84 29.38 38.41 -20.81
C SER A 84 27.97 37.83 -20.84
N THR A 85 26.95 38.55 -20.38
CA THR A 85 25.54 38.19 -20.65
C THR A 85 25.03 38.73 -21.98
N GLY A 86 25.90 39.37 -22.77
CA GLY A 86 25.59 39.85 -24.11
C GLY A 86 25.30 38.71 -25.10
N ASP A 87 24.87 39.11 -26.29
CA ASP A 87 24.43 38.23 -27.37
C ASP A 87 25.00 38.66 -28.74
N GLU A 88 26.08 39.43 -28.72
CA GLU A 88 26.88 39.76 -29.90
C GLU A 88 27.62 38.51 -30.41
N SER A 89 27.80 38.43 -31.74
CA SER A 89 28.54 37.36 -32.43
C SER A 89 30.05 37.54 -32.29
N ASP A 90 30.82 36.46 -32.47
CA ASP A 90 32.29 36.51 -32.40
C ASP A 90 32.89 37.39 -33.52
N ALA A 91 33.97 38.11 -33.21
CA ALA A 91 34.62 39.02 -34.15
C ALA A 91 35.52 38.33 -35.19
N SER A 92 35.92 37.06 -35.01
CA SER A 92 36.84 36.33 -35.89
C SER A 92 36.65 34.80 -35.88
N ILE A 93 35.37 34.36 -35.92
CA ILE A 93 34.91 32.96 -35.97
C ILE A 93 35.94 31.96 -36.56
N GLY A 94 36.45 31.08 -35.71
CA GLY A 94 37.36 29.99 -35.99
C GLY A 94 38.84 30.27 -35.70
N ASP A 95 39.18 31.37 -35.02
CA ASP A 95 40.58 31.68 -34.66
C ASP A 95 41.02 31.12 -33.29
N GLY A 96 40.09 30.67 -32.45
CA GLY A 96 40.33 30.09 -31.13
C GLY A 96 40.28 31.10 -29.98
N SER A 97 40.03 32.39 -30.26
CA SER A 97 39.59 33.40 -29.29
C SER A 97 38.08 33.49 -29.31
N CYS A 98 37.44 33.53 -28.13
CA CYS A 98 36.05 33.97 -28.04
C CYS A 98 36.04 35.43 -27.60
N ASP A 99 35.93 36.35 -28.56
CA ASP A 99 35.75 37.77 -28.26
C ASP A 99 34.93 38.53 -29.30
N ILE A 100 34.01 39.36 -28.80
CA ILE A 100 33.17 40.25 -29.62
C ILE A 100 33.94 41.50 -30.12
N GLY A 101 35.27 41.43 -30.16
CA GLY A 101 36.16 42.47 -30.66
C GLY A 101 36.50 43.58 -29.67
N LEU A 102 37.39 44.49 -30.10
CA LEU A 102 37.87 45.61 -29.31
C LEU A 102 36.83 46.74 -29.20
N ILE A 103 36.15 46.81 -28.05
CA ILE A 103 35.34 47.98 -27.67
C ILE A 103 36.24 49.22 -27.57
N VAL A 104 36.14 50.12 -28.55
CA VAL A 104 36.84 51.41 -28.48
C VAL A 104 36.32 52.24 -27.30
N ASN A 105 37.26 52.72 -26.48
CA ASN A 105 37.10 53.59 -25.29
C ASN A 105 36.92 52.91 -23.91
N GLU A 106 36.89 51.58 -23.80
CA GLU A 106 37.01 50.87 -22.51
C GLU A 106 38.38 50.14 -22.41
N PRO A 107 38.92 49.85 -21.21
CA PRO A 107 40.08 48.98 -21.07
C PRO A 107 39.74 47.56 -21.58
N PRO A 108 40.55 46.98 -22.48
CA PRO A 108 40.15 45.77 -23.22
C PRO A 108 40.21 44.52 -22.35
N VAL A 109 39.07 44.16 -21.78
CA VAL A 109 38.77 42.79 -21.34
C VAL A 109 37.95 42.15 -22.47
N PRO A 110 38.47 41.11 -23.16
CA PRO A 110 37.68 40.41 -24.18
C PRO A 110 36.41 39.82 -23.54
N ARG A 111 35.27 40.12 -24.15
CA ARG A 111 33.96 39.63 -23.73
C ARG A 111 33.58 38.46 -24.62
N CYS A 112 33.40 37.29 -24.02
CA CYS A 112 32.87 36.11 -24.67
C CYS A 112 31.38 35.99 -24.32
N THR A 113 30.51 36.02 -25.32
CA THR A 113 29.07 35.77 -25.19
C THR A 113 28.78 34.27 -25.37
N LEU A 114 27.58 33.81 -25.01
CA LEU A 114 27.20 32.42 -25.30
C LEU A 114 27.08 32.17 -26.81
N ARG A 115 26.70 33.19 -27.59
CA ARG A 115 26.69 33.16 -29.06
C ARG A 115 28.08 32.93 -29.63
N ALA A 116 29.02 33.82 -29.31
CA ALA A 116 30.42 33.71 -29.74
C ALA A 116 31.04 32.37 -29.33
N ALA A 117 30.74 31.88 -28.12
CA ALA A 117 31.22 30.57 -27.67
C ALA A 117 30.69 29.40 -28.50
N ILE A 118 29.42 29.42 -28.93
CA ILE A 118 28.87 28.39 -29.82
C ILE A 118 29.45 28.54 -31.24
N GLU A 119 29.67 29.76 -31.72
CA GLU A 119 30.27 30.03 -33.03
C GLU A 119 31.72 29.51 -33.11
N GLU A 120 32.54 29.75 -32.09
CA GLU A 120 33.89 29.17 -31.96
C GLU A 120 33.87 27.64 -31.88
N ILE A 121 33.00 27.07 -31.05
CA ILE A 121 32.90 25.60 -30.94
C ILE A 121 32.40 24.98 -32.25
N ASN A 122 31.52 25.64 -33.00
CA ASN A 122 31.08 25.17 -34.31
C ASN A 122 32.20 25.23 -35.36
N ALA A 123 33.05 26.24 -35.33
CA ALA A 123 34.21 26.36 -36.20
C ALA A 123 35.36 25.39 -35.82
N SER A 124 35.47 25.03 -34.54
CA SER A 124 36.51 24.16 -33.96
C SER A 124 36.77 22.86 -34.74
N SER A 125 38.05 22.50 -34.87
CA SER A 125 38.48 21.19 -35.37
C SER A 125 38.58 20.11 -34.28
N ASP A 126 38.45 20.48 -33.01
CA ASP A 126 38.60 19.55 -31.88
C ASP A 126 37.36 18.66 -31.68
N SER A 127 37.61 17.41 -31.31
CA SER A 127 36.58 16.38 -31.11
C SER A 127 36.01 16.32 -29.68
N SER A 128 36.42 17.25 -28.81
CA SER A 128 35.92 17.38 -27.45
C SER A 128 35.88 18.87 -27.09
N ASN A 129 34.69 19.46 -27.15
CA ASN A 129 34.51 20.90 -26.95
C ASN A 129 33.77 21.16 -25.64
N ARG A 130 34.05 22.29 -24.98
CA ARG A 130 33.44 22.67 -23.70
C ARG A 130 33.15 24.16 -23.67
N ILE A 131 31.96 24.50 -23.19
CA ILE A 131 31.55 25.89 -22.90
C ILE A 131 31.36 25.99 -21.39
N GLU A 132 32.24 26.74 -20.75
CA GLU A 132 32.22 27.07 -19.33
C GLU A 132 31.76 28.53 -19.12
N PHE A 133 31.45 28.90 -17.88
CA PHE A 133 30.93 30.22 -17.53
C PHE A 133 31.77 30.83 -16.40
N ASN A 134 32.13 32.10 -16.55
CA ASN A 134 32.77 32.91 -15.51
C ASN A 134 32.37 34.38 -15.69
N ILE A 135 31.06 34.63 -15.75
CA ILE A 135 30.48 35.96 -15.93
C ILE A 135 30.70 36.78 -14.64
N PRO A 136 31.32 37.97 -14.71
CA PRO A 136 31.52 38.82 -13.54
C PRO A 136 30.20 39.32 -12.98
N ALA A 137 30.07 39.39 -11.65
CA ALA A 137 28.91 39.99 -10.98
C ALA A 137 28.76 41.52 -11.18
N SER A 138 29.65 42.12 -11.98
CA SER A 138 29.59 43.51 -12.47
C SER A 138 29.12 43.61 -13.92
N ASP A 139 28.79 42.50 -14.58
CA ASP A 139 28.18 42.53 -15.91
C ASP A 139 26.74 43.09 -15.83
N THR A 140 26.33 43.78 -16.88
CA THR A 140 25.04 44.47 -17.00
C THR A 140 23.81 43.56 -16.92
N GLY A 141 23.92 42.26 -17.25
CA GLY A 141 22.82 41.30 -17.08
C GLY A 141 22.83 40.55 -15.75
N CYS A 142 23.73 40.88 -14.81
CA CYS A 142 23.79 40.24 -13.50
C CYS A 142 23.16 41.09 -12.38
N ASP A 143 22.19 40.53 -11.64
CA ASP A 143 21.69 41.18 -10.42
C ASP A 143 22.70 41.00 -9.27
N SER A 144 23.35 42.11 -8.91
CA SER A 144 24.28 42.26 -7.78
C SER A 144 23.79 41.75 -6.41
N ARG A 145 22.48 41.54 -6.22
CA ARG A 145 21.88 41.07 -4.95
C ARG A 145 21.66 39.56 -4.93
N THR A 146 21.22 38.99 -6.05
CA THR A 146 20.87 37.56 -6.16
C THR A 146 22.01 36.72 -6.76
N GLY A 147 22.96 37.37 -7.43
CA GLY A 147 24.05 36.74 -8.17
C GLY A 147 23.59 36.03 -9.45
N VAL A 148 22.38 36.30 -9.92
CA VAL A 148 21.76 35.70 -11.12
C VAL A 148 22.11 36.55 -12.33
N CYS A 149 22.67 35.91 -13.36
CA CYS A 149 23.05 36.52 -14.64
C CYS A 149 22.14 35.99 -15.75
N VAL A 150 21.49 36.89 -16.48
CA VAL A 150 20.48 36.56 -17.49
C VAL A 150 21.00 36.91 -18.89
N ILE A 151 21.28 35.88 -19.69
CA ILE A 151 21.52 35.98 -21.13
C ILE A 151 20.15 36.12 -21.79
N LYS A 152 19.85 37.30 -22.34
CA LYS A 152 18.54 37.62 -22.97
C LYS A 152 18.64 37.52 -24.48
N LEU A 153 17.75 36.74 -25.08
CA LEU A 153 17.63 36.51 -26.52
C LEU A 153 16.29 37.05 -27.03
N THR A 154 16.21 37.36 -28.33
CA THR A 154 14.94 37.75 -28.98
C THR A 154 14.57 36.75 -30.08
N TRP A 155 13.28 36.66 -30.44
CA TRP A 155 12.82 35.80 -31.55
C TRP A 155 13.56 36.07 -32.87
N THR A 156 14.04 37.28 -33.10
CA THR A 156 14.81 37.64 -34.31
C THR A 156 16.31 37.41 -34.18
N ASN A 157 16.80 37.00 -33.01
CA ASN A 157 18.22 36.77 -32.71
C ASN A 157 18.39 35.59 -31.74
N ILE A 158 17.87 34.41 -32.09
CA ILE A 158 18.12 33.17 -31.34
C ILE A 158 19.60 32.73 -31.44
N LEU A 159 20.06 31.85 -30.54
CA LEU A 159 21.41 31.30 -30.60
C LEU A 159 21.62 30.44 -31.85
N PRO A 160 22.85 30.35 -32.39
CA PRO A 160 23.14 29.52 -33.54
C PRO A 160 23.08 28.03 -33.20
N ASP A 161 22.76 27.20 -34.20
CA ASP A 161 22.69 25.75 -34.07
C ASP A 161 24.01 25.15 -33.61
N ILE A 162 23.97 24.28 -32.60
CA ILE A 162 25.14 23.54 -32.13
C ILE A 162 25.32 22.33 -33.05
N ILE A 163 26.39 22.32 -33.85
CA ILE A 163 26.69 21.29 -34.87
C ILE A 163 27.97 20.49 -34.53
N LYS A 164 28.45 20.56 -33.28
CA LYS A 164 29.64 19.87 -32.78
C LYS A 164 29.40 19.29 -31.40
N ASN A 165 30.07 18.18 -31.07
CA ASN A 165 30.07 17.60 -29.72
C ASN A 165 30.56 18.64 -28.71
N VAL A 166 29.70 19.03 -27.75
CA VAL A 166 30.01 20.05 -26.74
C VAL A 166 29.45 19.70 -25.36
N VAL A 167 30.20 20.05 -24.31
CA VAL A 167 29.68 20.09 -22.93
C VAL A 167 29.46 21.55 -22.53
N ILE A 168 28.20 21.97 -22.47
CA ILE A 168 27.78 23.29 -21.94
C ILE A 168 27.51 23.11 -20.44
N ASP A 169 28.32 23.75 -19.60
CA ASP A 169 28.38 23.46 -18.17
C ASP A 169 28.16 24.70 -17.30
N GLY A 170 26.89 25.02 -17.03
CA GLY A 170 26.51 26.12 -16.13
C GLY A 170 27.07 26.00 -14.71
N THR A 171 27.45 24.80 -14.25
CA THR A 171 28.02 24.59 -12.89
C THR A 171 29.43 25.17 -12.73
N THR A 172 30.08 25.53 -13.84
CA THR A 172 31.42 26.15 -13.83
C THR A 172 31.42 27.61 -13.37
N GLN A 173 30.27 28.30 -13.50
CA GLN A 173 30.06 29.63 -12.92
C GLN A 173 30.26 29.54 -11.39
N PRO A 174 31.21 30.30 -10.78
CA PRO A 174 31.53 30.13 -9.36
C PRO A 174 30.37 30.34 -8.39
N SER A 175 29.38 31.17 -8.74
CA SER A 175 28.15 31.39 -7.96
C SER A 175 27.10 30.29 -8.13
N ASN A 176 27.26 29.39 -9.11
CA ASN A 176 26.31 28.34 -9.49
C ASN A 176 26.80 26.92 -9.11
N ALA A 177 28.04 26.75 -8.67
CA ALA A 177 28.73 25.47 -8.55
C ALA A 177 28.10 24.44 -7.58
N GLU A 178 27.10 24.84 -6.79
CA GLU A 178 26.33 23.95 -5.92
C GLU A 178 25.11 23.32 -6.62
N VAL A 179 24.62 23.86 -7.76
CA VAL A 179 23.60 23.15 -8.55
C VAL A 179 24.19 21.84 -9.09
N CYS A 180 23.35 20.80 -9.20
CA CYS A 180 23.76 19.42 -9.52
C CYS A 180 24.60 18.72 -8.44
N THR A 181 24.80 19.32 -7.26
CA THR A 181 25.29 18.60 -6.07
C THR A 181 24.15 18.01 -5.22
N THR A 182 22.92 18.46 -5.43
CA THR A 182 21.69 18.04 -4.73
C THR A 182 20.55 17.63 -5.67
N SER A 183 19.60 16.88 -5.09
CA SER A 183 18.29 16.54 -5.67
C SER A 183 17.43 17.79 -5.92
N ILE A 184 16.44 17.68 -6.81
CA ILE A 184 15.64 18.82 -7.29
C ILE A 184 15.06 19.71 -6.16
N PRO A 185 14.45 19.17 -5.08
CA PRO A 185 13.96 19.99 -3.95
C PRO A 185 15.05 20.81 -3.25
N ASP A 186 16.24 20.22 -3.09
CA ASP A 186 17.37 20.80 -2.36
C ASP A 186 18.31 21.62 -3.26
N ARG A 187 17.96 21.88 -4.53
CA ARG A 187 18.78 22.74 -5.40
C ARG A 187 18.70 24.22 -4.99
N PRO A 188 19.84 24.93 -4.97
CA PRO A 188 19.86 26.38 -4.80
C PRO A 188 19.34 27.10 -6.06
N VAL A 189 19.12 28.40 -5.95
CA VAL A 189 18.72 29.26 -7.07
C VAL A 189 19.80 29.25 -8.17
N TYR A 190 19.42 28.88 -9.38
CA TYR A 190 20.31 28.84 -10.56
C TYR A 190 20.81 30.25 -10.90
N LYS A 191 22.10 30.37 -11.27
CA LYS A 191 22.75 31.67 -11.53
C LYS A 191 23.02 31.99 -12.99
N ILE A 192 22.96 30.99 -13.88
CA ILE A 192 23.00 31.20 -15.32
C ILE A 192 21.59 30.95 -15.86
N VAL A 193 20.96 32.01 -16.34
CA VAL A 193 19.64 31.99 -16.98
C VAL A 193 19.81 32.32 -18.46
N ILE A 194 19.19 31.52 -19.32
CA ILE A 194 19.00 31.78 -20.74
C ILE A 194 17.50 32.06 -20.94
N GLU A 195 17.16 33.26 -21.40
CA GLU A 195 15.79 33.79 -21.40
C GLU A 195 15.42 34.37 -22.76
N GLY A 196 14.33 33.89 -23.36
CA GLY A 196 13.73 34.49 -24.55
C GLY A 196 12.74 35.63 -24.22
N ASP A 197 12.65 36.61 -25.11
CA ASP A 197 11.68 37.72 -25.06
C ASP A 197 10.30 37.27 -25.59
N SER A 198 9.58 36.45 -24.81
CA SER A 198 8.37 35.72 -25.27
C SER A 198 7.09 36.56 -25.42
N ALA A 199 7.13 37.55 -26.32
CA ALA A 199 5.92 37.96 -27.02
C ALA A 199 5.21 36.74 -27.63
N GLU A 200 3.87 36.67 -27.51
CA GLU A 200 3.13 35.44 -27.79
C GLU A 200 3.26 34.98 -29.25
N ILE A 201 3.68 33.73 -29.44
CA ILE A 201 3.72 33.11 -30.77
C ILE A 201 2.29 32.87 -31.23
N ASN A 202 1.97 33.33 -32.44
CA ASN A 202 0.78 32.91 -33.14
C ASN A 202 0.99 31.46 -33.61
N ALA A 203 0.34 30.49 -32.96
CA ALA A 203 0.62 29.04 -33.04
C ALA A 203 0.29 28.37 -34.40
N SER A 204 0.28 29.14 -35.49
CA SER A 204 -0.10 28.71 -36.84
C SER A 204 1.06 28.51 -37.81
N ASP A 205 2.32 28.80 -37.42
CA ASP A 205 3.49 28.48 -38.25
C ASP A 205 4.14 27.16 -37.83
N SER A 206 3.91 26.12 -38.63
CA SER A 206 4.44 24.77 -38.44
C SER A 206 5.93 24.60 -38.81
N ASN A 207 6.62 25.68 -39.19
CA ASN A 207 8.04 25.68 -39.59
C ASN A 207 8.92 26.51 -38.64
N ASN A 208 8.42 26.82 -37.43
CA ASN A 208 8.95 27.89 -36.58
C ASN A 208 10.31 27.58 -35.89
N VAL A 209 11.40 27.57 -36.67
CA VAL A 209 12.78 27.45 -36.17
C VAL A 209 13.20 28.67 -35.33
N GLY A 210 12.56 29.83 -35.54
CA GLY A 210 12.95 31.15 -35.00
C GLY A 210 12.70 31.37 -33.51
N GLY A 211 12.70 30.31 -32.69
CA GLY A 211 12.27 30.41 -31.30
C GLY A 211 12.86 29.38 -30.33
N ILE A 212 13.88 28.63 -30.72
CA ILE A 212 14.48 27.59 -29.88
C ILE A 212 15.59 28.19 -29.00
N GLY A 213 15.66 27.77 -27.73
CA GLY A 213 16.67 28.26 -26.77
C GLY A 213 18.07 27.70 -27.05
N LEU A 214 18.23 26.38 -27.03
CA LEU A 214 19.44 25.66 -27.43
C LEU A 214 19.09 24.53 -28.40
N ARG A 215 19.63 24.57 -29.63
CA ARG A 215 19.35 23.58 -30.68
C ARG A 215 20.58 22.71 -30.95
N LEU A 216 20.50 21.43 -30.60
CA LEU A 216 21.48 20.39 -30.95
C LEU A 216 21.12 19.80 -32.31
N GLU A 217 21.98 20.01 -33.32
CA GLU A 217 21.79 19.54 -34.70
C GLU A 217 22.75 18.39 -35.08
N GLU A 218 22.73 17.94 -36.34
CA GLU A 218 23.71 16.97 -36.85
C GLU A 218 25.17 17.39 -36.53
N GLY A 219 25.99 16.42 -36.14
CA GLY A 219 27.37 16.64 -35.69
C GLY A 219 27.51 16.92 -34.18
N SER A 220 26.41 17.26 -33.48
CA SER A 220 26.40 17.46 -32.02
C SER A 220 26.32 16.18 -31.18
N ASN A 221 26.46 15.01 -31.78
CA ASN A 221 26.31 13.71 -31.11
C ASN A 221 27.15 13.61 -29.83
N GLY A 222 26.56 13.12 -28.74
CA GLY A 222 27.22 12.97 -27.43
C GLY A 222 27.39 14.28 -26.63
N SER A 223 26.68 15.36 -27.00
CA SER A 223 26.76 16.63 -26.27
C SER A 223 26.13 16.53 -24.88
N THR A 224 26.47 17.46 -23.98
CA THR A 224 25.85 17.56 -22.66
C THR A 224 25.49 19.00 -22.33
N ILE A 225 24.25 19.24 -21.88
CA ILE A 225 23.77 20.55 -21.42
C ILE A 225 23.34 20.42 -19.97
N LYS A 226 24.02 21.11 -19.04
CA LYS A 226 23.71 21.04 -17.60
C LYS A 226 23.91 22.34 -16.82
N GLY A 227 23.18 22.46 -15.70
CA GLY A 227 23.36 23.53 -14.73
C GLY A 227 22.77 24.89 -15.13
N LEU A 228 21.85 24.90 -16.10
CA LEU A 228 21.23 26.11 -16.65
C LEU A 228 19.76 26.23 -16.23
N ASN A 229 19.27 27.48 -16.11
CA ASN A 229 17.84 27.77 -16.20
C ASN A 229 17.54 28.25 -17.63
N ILE A 230 16.56 27.64 -18.31
CA ILE A 230 16.27 27.92 -19.74
C ILE A 230 14.76 28.11 -19.89
N ARG A 231 14.32 29.30 -20.31
CA ARG A 231 12.91 29.70 -20.23
C ARG A 231 12.50 30.69 -21.31
N ASN A 232 11.19 30.77 -21.54
CA ASN A 232 10.53 31.78 -22.38
C ASN A 232 10.90 31.64 -23.88
N PHE A 233 10.99 30.40 -24.36
CA PHE A 233 11.23 30.04 -25.78
C PHE A 233 9.97 29.41 -26.41
N SER A 234 10.00 29.07 -27.70
CA SER A 234 9.11 28.02 -28.26
C SER A 234 9.41 26.73 -27.49
N ASP A 235 10.62 26.22 -27.69
CA ASP A 235 11.14 25.00 -27.10
C ASP A 235 12.49 25.36 -26.49
N ALA A 236 12.65 25.17 -25.18
CA ALA A 236 13.87 25.61 -24.49
C ALA A 236 15.11 24.81 -24.94
N VAL A 237 14.95 23.52 -25.23
CA VAL A 237 16.01 22.68 -25.81
C VAL A 237 15.43 21.80 -26.91
N ALA A 238 16.10 21.73 -28.07
CA ALA A 238 15.73 20.86 -29.18
C ALA A 238 16.87 19.92 -29.57
N LEU A 239 16.56 18.64 -29.82
CA LEU A 239 17.49 17.62 -30.30
C LEU A 239 17.00 17.13 -31.67
N ILE A 240 17.67 17.59 -32.73
CA ILE A 240 17.31 17.35 -34.12
C ILE A 240 18.50 16.67 -34.78
N ARG A 241 18.39 15.38 -35.18
CA ARG A 241 19.54 14.59 -35.69
C ARG A 241 20.75 14.47 -34.74
N SER A 242 20.59 14.88 -33.47
CA SER A 242 21.57 14.72 -32.38
C SER A 242 21.33 13.39 -31.65
N ASN A 243 22.40 12.63 -31.42
CA ASN A 243 22.33 11.27 -30.88
C ASN A 243 23.25 11.10 -29.66
N ASN A 244 22.84 10.27 -28.69
CA ASN A 244 23.58 9.98 -27.46
C ASN A 244 23.89 11.21 -26.58
N SER A 245 23.19 12.34 -26.78
CA SER A 245 23.36 13.58 -26.04
C SER A 245 22.58 13.56 -24.71
N LYS A 246 23.05 14.30 -23.69
CA LYS A 246 22.47 14.35 -22.34
C LYS A 246 22.00 15.75 -21.95
N ILE A 247 20.71 15.92 -21.67
CA ILE A 247 20.14 17.15 -21.09
C ILE A 247 19.87 16.85 -19.62
N ALA A 248 20.65 17.39 -18.68
CA ALA A 248 20.59 16.99 -17.28
C ALA A 248 20.75 18.16 -16.31
N CYS A 249 20.06 18.11 -15.17
CA CYS A 249 20.18 19.10 -14.11
C CYS A 249 19.92 20.54 -14.58
N ASN A 250 18.92 20.74 -15.42
CA ASN A 250 18.44 22.07 -15.81
C ASN A 250 17.08 22.38 -15.17
N PHE A 251 16.77 23.65 -15.01
CA PHE A 251 15.43 24.16 -14.68
C PHE A 251 14.83 24.77 -15.95
N ILE A 252 13.81 24.14 -16.51
CA ILE A 252 13.28 24.42 -17.84
C ILE A 252 11.84 24.95 -17.73
N GLY A 253 11.56 26.08 -18.39
CA GLY A 253 10.25 26.77 -18.38
C GLY A 253 9.92 27.50 -17.07
N THR A 254 10.62 27.18 -15.97
CA THR A 254 10.46 27.80 -14.65
C THR A 254 11.36 29.01 -14.43
N ASN A 255 11.07 29.79 -13.39
CA ASN A 255 11.97 30.81 -12.87
C ASN A 255 13.22 30.20 -12.20
N GLU A 256 14.22 31.02 -11.87
CA GLU A 256 15.53 30.54 -11.40
C GLU A 256 15.52 29.85 -10.02
N SER A 257 14.43 30.00 -9.24
CA SER A 257 14.19 29.26 -7.99
C SER A 257 13.40 27.97 -8.17
N GLY A 258 12.83 27.72 -9.36
CA GLY A 258 11.98 26.55 -9.65
C GLY A 258 10.62 26.58 -8.93
N THR A 259 10.10 27.76 -8.58
CA THR A 259 8.88 27.93 -7.77
C THR A 259 7.77 28.72 -8.48
N ALA A 260 8.00 29.13 -9.73
CA ALA A 260 7.02 29.81 -10.57
C ALA A 260 7.37 29.59 -12.05
N ALA A 261 6.43 29.93 -12.94
CA ALA A 261 6.67 30.00 -14.37
C ALA A 261 7.75 31.05 -14.73
N GLY A 262 8.42 30.89 -15.86
CA GLY A 262 9.53 31.74 -16.30
C GLY A 262 9.16 33.16 -16.73
N HIS A 263 7.88 33.43 -17.02
CA HIS A 263 7.38 34.73 -17.42
C HIS A 263 6.27 35.24 -16.50
N SER A 264 6.22 36.56 -16.27
CA SER A 264 5.27 37.19 -15.33
C SER A 264 3.80 37.18 -15.79
N SER A 265 3.51 36.65 -16.98
CA SER A 265 2.14 36.35 -17.44
C SER A 265 1.62 34.99 -16.96
N GLY A 266 2.44 34.19 -16.28
CA GLY A 266 2.09 32.83 -15.81
C GLY A 266 2.52 31.70 -16.75
N ALA A 267 3.01 32.01 -17.94
CA ALA A 267 3.59 31.04 -18.88
C ALA A 267 5.10 30.88 -18.67
N GLY A 268 5.65 29.73 -19.05
CA GLY A 268 7.07 29.50 -19.28
C GLY A 268 7.37 29.48 -20.77
N ASN A 269 7.55 28.28 -21.32
CA ASN A 269 7.76 28.09 -22.76
C ASN A 269 6.43 28.10 -23.54
N GLN A 270 6.44 28.57 -24.78
CA GLN A 270 5.26 28.74 -25.63
C GLN A 270 4.88 27.47 -26.40
N LEU A 271 5.82 26.52 -26.56
CA LEU A 271 5.57 25.13 -26.97
C LEU A 271 6.11 24.20 -25.88
N ASN A 272 7.28 23.55 -26.04
CA ASN A 272 7.71 22.49 -25.14
C ASN A 272 8.83 22.87 -24.15
N GLY A 273 9.07 22.00 -23.17
CA GLY A 273 10.30 22.04 -22.36
C GLY A 273 11.50 21.54 -23.15
N VAL A 274 11.43 20.29 -23.61
CA VAL A 274 12.43 19.67 -24.50
C VAL A 274 11.72 19.00 -25.67
N ILE A 275 12.24 19.16 -26.88
CA ILE A 275 11.74 18.46 -28.08
C ILE A 275 12.82 17.57 -28.71
N LEU A 276 12.45 16.35 -29.08
CA LEU A 276 13.27 15.37 -29.80
C LEU A 276 12.58 15.05 -31.13
N GLY A 277 13.34 15.04 -32.22
CA GLY A 277 12.87 14.57 -33.52
C GLY A 277 13.99 14.34 -34.51
N CYS A 278 13.64 13.94 -35.73
CA CYS A 278 14.57 13.71 -36.84
C CYS A 278 15.72 12.77 -36.52
N LYS A 279 15.44 11.48 -36.27
CA LYS A 279 16.46 10.47 -35.95
C LYS A 279 17.39 10.90 -34.81
N SER A 280 16.86 11.60 -33.81
CA SER A 280 17.58 11.84 -32.56
C SER A 280 17.42 10.61 -31.68
N THR A 281 18.49 9.81 -31.56
CA THR A 281 18.44 8.49 -30.91
C THR A 281 19.41 8.34 -29.74
N GLY A 282 19.05 7.50 -28.76
CA GLY A 282 19.91 7.20 -27.60
C GLY A 282 20.15 8.37 -26.65
N ASN A 283 19.43 9.49 -26.79
CA ASN A 283 19.60 10.67 -25.94
C ASN A 283 19.02 10.43 -24.55
N THR A 284 19.57 11.10 -23.53
CA THR A 284 19.08 11.01 -22.15
C THR A 284 18.61 12.37 -21.65
N ILE A 285 17.33 12.48 -21.31
CA ILE A 285 16.77 13.65 -20.61
C ILE A 285 16.72 13.30 -19.11
N GLY A 286 17.63 13.90 -18.35
CA GLY A 286 17.85 13.65 -16.93
C GLY A 286 18.99 12.64 -16.69
N GLY A 287 18.81 11.67 -15.81
CA GLY A 287 19.77 10.59 -15.60
C GLY A 287 19.49 9.70 -14.38
N ALA A 288 20.26 8.62 -14.25
CA ALA A 288 20.10 7.64 -13.17
C ALA A 288 20.59 8.13 -11.77
N SER A 289 21.28 9.27 -11.70
CA SER A 289 21.59 9.92 -10.42
C SER A 289 20.51 10.92 -10.05
N VAL A 290 20.08 10.96 -8.78
CA VAL A 290 19.11 11.94 -8.25
C VAL A 290 19.50 13.41 -8.48
N ASN A 291 20.78 13.65 -8.77
CA ASN A 291 21.30 14.97 -9.13
C ASN A 291 21.19 15.30 -10.63
N ASP A 292 20.99 14.32 -11.51
CA ASP A 292 20.91 14.50 -12.98
C ASP A 292 19.53 14.97 -13.46
N GLY A 293 18.46 14.79 -12.68
CA GLY A 293 17.09 15.10 -13.10
C GLY A 293 16.88 16.56 -13.51
N ASN A 294 16.07 16.83 -14.55
CA ASN A 294 15.63 18.19 -14.86
C ASN A 294 14.33 18.52 -14.12
N LEU A 295 14.10 19.80 -13.85
CA LEU A 295 12.77 20.34 -13.56
C LEU A 295 12.22 20.90 -14.87
N ILE A 296 11.05 20.48 -15.33
CA ILE A 296 10.48 20.87 -16.63
C ILE A 296 9.00 21.22 -16.43
N SER A 297 8.62 22.49 -16.49
CA SER A 297 7.30 22.94 -15.99
C SER A 297 6.86 24.27 -16.61
N ALA A 298 5.55 24.56 -16.57
CA ALA A 298 4.92 25.74 -17.16
C ALA A 298 5.07 25.88 -18.70
N SER A 299 5.10 24.78 -19.46
CA SER A 299 5.03 24.84 -20.94
C SER A 299 3.57 24.97 -21.42
N LYS A 300 3.31 25.78 -22.45
CA LYS A 300 2.00 25.88 -23.12
C LYS A 300 1.68 24.72 -24.08
N SER A 301 2.66 23.87 -24.42
CA SER A 301 2.43 22.53 -24.96
C SER A 301 2.83 21.52 -23.89
N SER A 302 3.94 20.78 -24.08
CA SER A 302 4.27 19.62 -23.25
C SER A 302 5.59 19.79 -22.49
N GLY A 303 5.81 18.94 -21.48
CA GLY A 303 7.09 18.87 -20.77
C GLY A 303 8.21 18.38 -21.69
N ILE A 304 8.11 17.13 -22.16
CA ILE A 304 9.02 16.54 -23.15
C ILE A 304 8.21 16.03 -24.35
N SER A 305 8.57 16.45 -25.55
CA SER A 305 7.94 16.03 -26.81
C SER A 305 8.89 15.16 -27.62
N LEU A 306 8.40 14.00 -28.07
CA LEU A 306 9.04 13.17 -29.09
C LEU A 306 8.18 13.23 -30.35
N PHE A 307 8.67 13.89 -31.40
CA PHE A 307 7.87 14.21 -32.59
C PHE A 307 8.51 13.67 -33.89
N GLY A 308 7.81 12.73 -34.52
CA GLY A 308 8.22 12.08 -35.76
C GLY A 308 8.04 12.93 -37.04
N ASP A 309 7.07 13.85 -37.11
CA ASP A 309 6.78 14.53 -38.39
C ASP A 309 7.62 15.80 -38.66
N ILE A 310 8.50 16.21 -37.73
CA ILE A 310 9.40 17.38 -37.93
C ILE A 310 10.05 17.30 -39.33
N PRO A 311 10.03 18.37 -40.16
CA PRO A 311 10.60 18.32 -41.52
C PRO A 311 12.12 18.17 -41.57
N CYS A 312 12.63 16.95 -41.40
CA CYS A 312 14.04 16.62 -41.39
C CYS A 312 14.69 16.82 -42.76
N ARG A 313 15.75 17.62 -42.84
CA ARG A 313 16.48 17.88 -44.09
C ARG A 313 17.83 17.17 -44.12
N ASP A 314 18.16 16.63 -45.28
CA ASP A 314 19.50 16.24 -45.71
C ASP A 314 19.84 17.07 -46.95
N GLY A 315 20.61 18.15 -46.74
CA GLY A 315 20.74 19.24 -47.70
C GLY A 315 19.38 19.84 -48.10
N GLU A 316 19.07 19.81 -49.39
CA GLU A 316 17.79 20.31 -49.93
C GLU A 316 16.65 19.29 -49.84
N ALA A 317 16.94 18.00 -49.62
CA ALA A 317 15.94 16.94 -49.58
C ALA A 317 15.31 16.84 -48.19
N VAL A 318 13.98 16.70 -48.12
CA VAL A 318 13.30 16.33 -46.87
C VAL A 318 13.23 14.80 -46.81
N LEU A 319 13.63 14.20 -45.69
CA LEU A 319 13.61 12.76 -45.50
C LEU A 319 12.17 12.19 -45.59
N PRO A 320 11.99 10.93 -46.05
CA PRO A 320 10.73 10.19 -45.91
C PRO A 320 10.20 10.24 -44.47
N LEU A 321 8.89 10.07 -44.25
CA LEU A 321 8.33 10.04 -42.88
C LEU A 321 8.92 8.86 -42.07
N ALA A 322 9.07 7.70 -42.73
CA ALA A 322 9.75 6.50 -42.20
C ALA A 322 11.28 6.63 -42.01
N ASP A 323 11.79 7.85 -41.99
CA ASP A 323 13.19 8.21 -41.81
C ASP A 323 13.32 9.42 -40.86
N ARG A 324 12.40 9.59 -39.90
CA ARG A 324 12.39 10.76 -38.99
C ARG A 324 12.29 10.43 -37.51
N SER A 325 11.89 9.23 -37.14
CA SER A 325 11.45 8.95 -35.77
C SER A 325 12.58 9.13 -34.71
N PRO A 326 12.29 9.72 -33.54
CA PRO A 326 13.27 9.87 -32.45
C PRO A 326 13.27 8.64 -31.53
N ASP A 327 14.09 7.65 -31.88
CA ASP A 327 14.02 6.31 -31.28
C ASP A 327 15.01 6.05 -30.14
N GLY A 328 14.64 5.20 -29.18
CA GLY A 328 15.55 4.65 -28.17
C GLY A 328 16.14 5.68 -27.19
N ASN A 329 15.46 6.81 -26.99
CA ASN A 329 15.81 7.83 -26.00
C ASN A 329 15.29 7.46 -24.60
N ALA A 330 15.84 8.09 -23.57
CA ALA A 330 15.50 7.81 -22.17
C ALA A 330 15.19 9.09 -21.36
N MET A 331 14.06 9.11 -20.68
CA MET A 331 13.60 10.20 -19.80
C MET A 331 13.68 9.71 -18.36
N LEU A 332 14.71 10.14 -17.62
CA LEU A 332 15.12 9.56 -16.33
C LEU A 332 15.15 10.60 -15.21
N GLY A 333 14.35 10.41 -14.15
CA GLY A 333 14.51 11.16 -12.91
C GLY A 333 14.09 12.63 -12.92
N ASN A 334 13.25 13.05 -13.87
CA ASN A 334 12.82 14.43 -14.02
C ASN A 334 11.58 14.74 -13.18
N PHE A 335 11.47 15.97 -12.68
CA PHE A 335 10.24 16.50 -12.11
C PHE A 335 9.54 17.30 -13.21
N ILE A 336 8.35 16.86 -13.61
CA ILE A 336 7.61 17.42 -14.74
C ILE A 336 6.22 17.88 -14.27
N GLY A 337 5.87 19.13 -14.61
CA GLY A 337 4.62 19.79 -14.20
C GLY A 337 4.53 20.15 -12.70
N THR A 338 5.66 20.32 -12.02
CA THR A 338 5.75 20.60 -10.57
C THR A 338 6.68 21.76 -10.29
N GLN A 339 6.54 22.40 -9.12
CA GLN A 339 7.61 23.21 -8.56
C GLN A 339 8.75 22.28 -8.10
N LYS A 340 9.93 22.85 -7.85
CA LYS A 340 11.11 22.06 -7.46
C LYS A 340 10.90 21.23 -6.18
N ASP A 341 9.93 21.59 -5.34
CA ASP A 341 9.58 20.87 -4.12
C ASP A 341 9.01 19.46 -4.38
N GLY A 342 8.51 19.20 -5.60
CA GLY A 342 7.86 17.95 -5.98
C GLY A 342 6.48 17.73 -5.33
N ILE A 343 5.91 18.75 -4.69
CA ILE A 343 4.63 18.69 -3.95
C ILE A 343 3.70 19.88 -4.22
N SER A 344 4.13 20.88 -4.99
CA SER A 344 3.29 21.95 -5.52
C SER A 344 3.16 21.81 -7.04
N PRO A 345 1.95 21.84 -7.63
CA PRO A 345 1.81 21.77 -9.08
C PRO A 345 2.33 23.04 -9.79
N LEU A 346 2.90 22.86 -10.98
CA LEU A 346 3.29 23.91 -11.92
C LEU A 346 3.20 23.33 -13.35
N GLY A 347 1.98 22.98 -13.71
CA GLY A 347 1.65 22.08 -14.83
C GLY A 347 2.02 22.54 -16.24
N HIS A 348 1.51 21.79 -17.20
CA HIS A 348 1.55 22.14 -18.63
C HIS A 348 0.12 22.23 -19.17
N GLU A 349 -0.09 22.96 -20.26
CA GLU A 349 -1.42 23.02 -20.91
C GLU A 349 -1.76 21.72 -21.68
N PHE A 350 -0.74 20.91 -22.02
CA PHE A 350 -0.88 19.56 -22.56
C PHE A 350 -0.13 18.54 -21.66
N ASP A 351 0.64 17.62 -22.23
CA ASP A 351 1.15 16.42 -21.55
C ASP A 351 2.48 16.64 -20.83
N ALA A 352 2.77 15.85 -19.79
CA ALA A 352 4.08 15.88 -19.16
C ALA A 352 5.14 15.26 -20.09
N ILE A 353 4.82 14.14 -20.75
CA ILE A 353 5.60 13.59 -21.87
C ILE A 353 4.64 13.13 -22.97
N ASN A 354 4.92 13.43 -24.25
CA ASN A 354 4.17 12.88 -25.37
C ASN A 354 5.03 12.33 -26.53
N MET A 355 4.48 11.31 -27.20
CA MET A 355 5.08 10.62 -28.35
C MET A 355 4.09 10.63 -29.51
N PHE A 356 4.43 11.32 -30.61
CA PHE A 356 3.53 11.46 -31.76
C PHE A 356 4.26 11.58 -33.10
N GLY A 357 3.54 11.34 -34.20
CA GLY A 357 4.03 11.44 -35.58
C GLY A 357 3.93 10.13 -36.38
N GLY A 358 3.90 10.24 -37.70
CA GLY A 358 3.40 9.20 -38.61
C GLY A 358 4.19 7.88 -38.71
N ASP A 359 5.35 7.78 -38.06
CA ASP A 359 6.18 6.56 -37.99
C ASP A 359 6.36 6.01 -36.56
N GLY A 360 5.90 6.74 -35.53
CA GLY A 360 5.93 6.34 -34.11
C GLY A 360 7.32 6.45 -33.43
N PRO A 361 7.50 7.33 -32.42
CA PRO A 361 8.73 7.38 -31.60
C PRO A 361 9.08 6.06 -30.89
N ASP A 362 9.99 5.28 -31.46
CA ASP A 362 10.09 3.85 -31.19
C ASP A 362 11.10 3.51 -30.07
N ASN A 363 10.86 2.43 -29.31
CA ASN A 363 11.77 1.87 -28.29
C ASN A 363 12.19 2.84 -27.16
N ASN A 364 11.47 3.95 -26.97
CA ASN A 364 11.77 4.99 -25.98
C ASN A 364 11.42 4.55 -24.53
N LEU A 365 12.20 5.01 -23.56
CA LEU A 365 12.08 4.66 -22.14
C LEU A 365 11.71 5.88 -21.28
N ILE A 366 10.55 5.84 -20.63
CA ILE A 366 10.13 6.77 -19.57
C ILE A 366 10.33 6.10 -18.22
N GLY A 367 11.28 6.60 -17.44
CA GLY A 367 11.64 6.11 -16.11
C GLY A 367 12.66 4.98 -16.15
N LEU A 368 12.69 4.13 -15.12
CA LEU A 368 13.76 3.16 -14.91
C LEU A 368 13.23 1.73 -14.92
N MET A 369 13.81 0.91 -15.79
CA MET A 369 13.79 -0.56 -15.70
C MET A 369 14.91 -1.03 -14.77
N SER A 370 14.60 -1.90 -13.81
CA SER A 370 15.59 -2.56 -12.97
C SER A 370 16.25 -3.73 -13.70
N ASP A 371 17.57 -3.84 -13.58
CA ASP A 371 18.35 -5.01 -14.03
C ASP A 371 18.27 -6.19 -13.03
N GLY A 372 17.56 -6.02 -11.91
CA GLY A 372 17.50 -6.99 -10.82
C GLY A 372 18.75 -7.05 -9.94
N SER A 373 19.77 -6.21 -10.15
CA SER A 373 20.99 -6.19 -9.33
C SER A 373 20.76 -5.65 -7.91
N GLY A 374 19.68 -4.90 -7.69
CA GLY A 374 19.45 -4.11 -6.49
C GLY A 374 20.43 -2.94 -6.30
N GLY A 375 21.26 -2.63 -7.31
CA GLY A 375 22.33 -1.64 -7.23
C GLY A 375 22.03 -0.28 -7.85
N PHE A 376 20.93 -0.12 -8.58
CA PHE A 376 20.55 1.19 -9.13
C PHE A 376 20.05 2.15 -8.05
N LEU A 377 20.52 3.39 -8.12
CA LEU A 377 19.86 4.52 -7.47
C LEU A 377 18.51 4.71 -8.15
N TYR A 378 17.42 4.42 -7.43
CA TYR A 378 16.06 4.60 -7.92
C TYR A 378 15.79 6.11 -8.04
N ASN A 379 15.84 6.62 -9.27
CA ASN A 379 15.58 8.02 -9.61
C ASN A 379 14.36 8.11 -10.56
N PRO A 380 13.13 8.06 -10.03
CA PRO A 380 11.90 8.04 -10.81
C PRO A 380 11.59 9.41 -11.42
N ASN A 381 10.83 9.47 -12.52
CA ASN A 381 10.18 10.72 -12.89
C ASN A 381 8.95 10.97 -12.00
N VAL A 382 8.64 12.24 -11.76
CA VAL A 382 7.34 12.73 -11.28
C VAL A 382 6.64 13.39 -12.46
N LEU A 383 5.46 12.89 -12.84
CA LEU A 383 4.70 13.34 -14.01
C LEU A 383 3.31 13.81 -13.54
N ALA A 384 3.07 15.13 -13.53
CA ALA A 384 1.97 15.74 -12.81
C ALA A 384 1.39 16.99 -13.50
N ALA A 385 0.18 17.37 -13.09
CA ALA A 385 -0.52 18.60 -13.50
C ALA A 385 -0.57 18.86 -15.01
N SER A 386 -0.74 17.79 -15.79
CA SER A 386 -0.88 17.82 -17.26
C SER A 386 -2.21 17.21 -17.71
N LEU A 387 -2.54 17.29 -19.01
CA LEU A 387 -3.64 16.51 -19.58
C LEU A 387 -3.37 15.01 -19.40
N SER A 388 -2.25 14.54 -19.96
CA SER A 388 -1.73 13.19 -19.72
C SER A 388 -0.40 13.24 -18.97
N GLY A 389 -0.20 12.34 -18.00
CA GLY A 389 1.13 12.07 -17.45
C GLY A 389 2.08 11.50 -18.52
N VAL A 390 1.57 10.61 -19.37
CA VAL A 390 2.19 10.22 -20.66
C VAL A 390 1.11 10.07 -21.74
N TYR A 391 1.30 10.72 -22.88
CA TYR A 391 0.47 10.52 -24.09
C TYR A 391 1.25 9.74 -25.16
N ILE A 392 0.61 8.73 -25.77
CA ILE A 392 1.17 7.93 -26.86
C ILE A 392 0.17 7.90 -28.03
N ASP A 393 0.61 8.44 -29.16
CA ASP A 393 -0.09 8.32 -30.44
C ASP A 393 0.20 6.99 -31.14
N SER A 394 -0.47 6.79 -32.26
CA SER A 394 -0.40 5.59 -33.09
C SER A 394 0.99 5.31 -33.65
N ASN A 395 1.23 4.02 -33.95
CA ASN A 395 2.47 3.45 -34.51
C ASN A 395 3.64 3.32 -33.52
N VAL A 396 3.58 3.90 -32.31
CA VAL A 396 4.63 3.74 -31.30
C VAL A 396 4.80 2.28 -30.87
N SER A 397 6.00 1.73 -31.03
CA SER A 397 6.33 0.35 -30.72
C SER A 397 7.56 0.25 -29.79
N GLY A 398 7.61 -0.80 -28.98
CA GLY A 398 8.69 -1.05 -28.02
C GLY A 398 8.80 -0.06 -26.86
N ALA A 399 7.94 0.95 -26.76
CA ALA A 399 7.99 1.98 -25.73
C ALA A 399 7.76 1.42 -24.32
N VAL A 400 8.44 2.00 -23.33
CA VAL A 400 8.49 1.49 -21.95
C VAL A 400 8.21 2.62 -20.96
N ILE A 401 7.18 2.46 -20.14
CA ILE A 401 6.87 3.34 -19.02
C ILE A 401 7.08 2.53 -17.74
N ALA A 402 8.16 2.76 -17.00
CA ALA A 402 8.50 1.95 -15.81
C ALA A 402 9.09 2.79 -14.68
N GLY A 403 8.72 2.48 -13.43
CA GLY A 403 9.33 3.09 -12.25
C GLY A 403 8.95 4.55 -11.99
N ASN A 404 7.88 5.10 -12.57
CA ASN A 404 7.49 6.52 -12.43
C ASN A 404 6.42 6.75 -11.34
N PHE A 405 6.30 8.00 -10.89
CA PHE A 405 5.16 8.51 -10.12
C PHE A 405 4.33 9.42 -11.03
N ILE A 406 3.03 9.16 -11.14
CA ILE A 406 2.14 9.79 -12.12
C ILE A 406 0.86 10.26 -11.43
N GLY A 407 0.62 11.57 -11.45
CA GLY A 407 -0.48 12.26 -10.74
C GLY A 407 -0.18 12.59 -9.28
N THR A 408 0.97 12.18 -8.76
CA THR A 408 1.32 12.30 -7.33
C THR A 408 2.83 12.46 -7.11
N ASP A 409 3.20 12.88 -5.90
CA ASP A 409 4.58 13.08 -5.45
C ASP A 409 5.32 11.76 -5.18
N LEU A 410 6.60 11.85 -4.81
CA LEU A 410 7.46 10.70 -4.49
C LEU A 410 7.02 9.88 -3.27
N SER A 411 6.09 10.37 -2.43
CA SER A 411 5.47 9.58 -1.36
C SER A 411 4.22 8.81 -1.82
N GLY A 412 3.60 9.22 -2.93
CA GLY A 412 2.31 8.73 -3.40
C GLY A 412 1.12 9.22 -2.57
N THR A 413 1.19 10.42 -1.99
CA THR A 413 0.14 10.92 -1.07
C THR A 413 -0.29 12.37 -1.31
N VAL A 414 0.45 13.14 -2.11
CA VAL A 414 0.05 14.49 -2.52
C VAL A 414 -0.66 14.41 -3.87
N ASP A 415 -1.87 14.95 -3.95
CA ASP A 415 -2.59 15.18 -5.21
C ASP A 415 -1.84 16.23 -6.03
N LEU A 416 -1.33 15.80 -7.18
CA LEU A 416 -0.73 16.62 -8.22
C LEU A 416 -1.37 16.27 -9.58
N GLY A 417 -2.65 15.87 -9.57
CA GLY A 417 -3.26 15.07 -10.62
C GLY A 417 -3.02 15.58 -12.04
N ASN A 418 -2.71 14.66 -12.95
CA ASN A 418 -3.02 14.87 -14.36
C ASN A 418 -4.53 14.67 -14.55
N ASP A 419 -5.04 14.84 -15.78
CA ASP A 419 -6.38 14.36 -16.07
C ASP A 419 -6.35 12.83 -16.29
N ASP A 420 -5.49 12.32 -17.18
CA ASP A 420 -5.16 10.88 -17.27
C ASP A 420 -3.73 10.59 -16.79
N GLY A 421 -3.51 9.42 -16.18
CA GLY A 421 -2.16 8.96 -15.87
C GLY A 421 -1.35 8.63 -17.14
N VAL A 422 -1.84 7.68 -17.94
CA VAL A 422 -1.28 7.32 -19.26
C VAL A 422 -2.42 7.19 -20.27
N TYR A 423 -2.26 7.77 -21.47
CA TYR A 423 -3.28 7.77 -22.52
C TYR A 423 -2.67 7.28 -23.85
N ILE A 424 -3.28 6.27 -24.49
CA ILE A 424 -2.75 5.60 -25.68
C ILE A 424 -3.82 5.50 -26.78
N VAL A 425 -3.54 5.97 -28.00
CA VAL A 425 -4.49 5.95 -29.14
C VAL A 425 -3.95 5.22 -30.36
N GLY A 426 -4.66 4.19 -30.83
CA GLY A 426 -4.28 3.38 -31.98
C GLY A 426 -5.21 3.54 -33.18
N ASN A 427 -4.76 4.23 -34.23
CA ASN A 427 -5.52 4.47 -35.47
C ASN A 427 -5.25 3.40 -36.55
N GLY A 428 -5.27 2.12 -36.16
CA GLY A 428 -5.17 0.97 -37.07
C GLY A 428 -3.79 0.28 -37.16
N SER A 429 -2.75 0.87 -36.56
CA SER A 429 -1.42 0.26 -36.41
C SER A 429 -1.20 -0.28 -35.00
N ALA A 430 -0.51 -1.42 -34.89
CA ALA A 430 -0.16 -2.03 -33.61
C ALA A 430 0.75 -1.11 -32.79
N THR A 431 0.25 -0.65 -31.64
CA THR A 431 0.92 0.31 -30.75
C THR A 431 1.43 -0.45 -29.52
N VAL A 432 2.67 -0.90 -29.57
CA VAL A 432 3.23 -1.93 -28.68
C VAL A 432 3.96 -1.27 -27.50
N VAL A 433 3.26 -1.14 -26.38
CA VAL A 433 3.74 -0.43 -25.18
C VAL A 433 3.85 -1.35 -23.98
N ARG A 434 4.85 -1.16 -23.12
CA ARG A 434 4.95 -1.83 -21.82
C ARG A 434 4.88 -0.82 -20.67
N ILE A 435 3.83 -0.91 -19.87
CA ILE A 435 3.61 -0.11 -18.65
C ILE A 435 3.88 -1.01 -17.43
N GLY A 436 4.96 -0.71 -16.71
CA GLY A 436 5.47 -1.51 -15.61
C GLY A 436 6.42 -2.63 -16.06
N GLY A 437 6.79 -3.53 -15.15
CA GLY A 437 7.80 -4.53 -15.45
C GLY A 437 7.84 -5.75 -14.51
N PRO A 438 8.68 -6.75 -14.84
CA PRO A 438 8.80 -8.00 -14.08
C PRO A 438 9.54 -7.86 -12.74
N GLN A 439 10.08 -6.69 -12.38
CA GLN A 439 10.68 -6.41 -11.07
C GLN A 439 9.83 -5.45 -10.22
N PRO A 440 9.85 -5.54 -8.87
CA PRO A 440 9.09 -4.64 -8.01
C PRO A 440 9.43 -3.15 -8.12
N ALA A 441 10.60 -2.81 -8.66
CA ALA A 441 11.03 -1.43 -8.91
C ALA A 441 10.59 -0.89 -10.28
N ASP A 442 10.15 -1.75 -11.20
CA ASP A 442 9.68 -1.34 -12.53
C ASP A 442 8.24 -0.80 -12.48
N LYS A 443 7.51 -1.03 -11.37
CA LYS A 443 6.13 -0.57 -11.22
C LYS A 443 6.05 0.95 -11.35
N ASN A 444 5.04 1.45 -12.05
CA ASN A 444 4.64 2.84 -11.87
C ASN A 444 3.69 2.93 -10.67
N LEU A 445 3.66 4.09 -10.02
CA LEU A 445 2.60 4.50 -9.09
C LEU A 445 1.76 5.54 -9.84
N ILE A 446 0.49 5.22 -10.09
CA ILE A 446 -0.42 6.03 -10.90
C ILE A 446 -1.67 6.28 -10.06
N ALA A 447 -1.76 7.47 -9.47
CA ALA A 447 -2.76 7.80 -8.46
C ALA A 447 -3.14 9.27 -8.53
N LEU A 448 -4.33 9.61 -8.02
CA LEU A 448 -4.82 10.99 -7.87
C LEU A 448 -4.95 11.75 -9.20
N ASN A 449 -5.12 11.05 -10.33
CA ASN A 449 -5.47 11.67 -11.63
C ASN A 449 -7.00 11.87 -11.72
N ARG A 450 -7.45 12.94 -12.38
CA ARG A 450 -8.87 13.41 -12.38
C ARG A 450 -9.83 12.59 -13.23
N ARG A 451 -9.30 11.61 -13.95
CA ARG A 451 -10.03 10.62 -14.73
C ARG A 451 -9.38 9.26 -14.52
N THR A 452 -8.85 8.64 -15.56
CA THR A 452 -8.40 7.25 -15.55
C THR A 452 -6.89 7.12 -15.30
N GLY A 453 -6.48 6.02 -14.63
CA GLY A 453 -5.08 5.67 -14.44
C GLY A 453 -4.34 5.35 -15.75
N ILE A 454 -4.85 4.42 -16.55
CA ILE A 454 -4.34 4.07 -17.89
C ILE A 454 -5.51 3.90 -18.86
N VAL A 455 -5.60 4.77 -19.88
CA VAL A 455 -6.56 4.65 -21.00
C VAL A 455 -5.88 4.04 -22.22
N VAL A 456 -6.51 3.03 -22.83
CA VAL A 456 -6.10 2.48 -24.13
C VAL A 456 -7.27 2.55 -25.10
N ARG A 457 -7.11 3.25 -26.24
CA ARG A 457 -8.17 3.53 -27.22
C ARG A 457 -7.84 3.03 -28.63
N GLY A 458 -8.89 2.77 -29.40
CA GLY A 458 -8.83 2.41 -30.82
C GLY A 458 -8.37 0.97 -31.08
N ALA A 459 -7.54 0.77 -32.11
CA ALA A 459 -6.95 -0.51 -32.50
C ALA A 459 -5.59 -0.78 -31.81
N SER A 460 -5.30 -0.11 -30.68
CA SER A 460 -4.11 -0.36 -29.86
C SER A 460 -4.11 -1.79 -29.32
N ALA A 461 -3.13 -2.60 -29.69
CA ALA A 461 -2.99 -3.98 -29.22
C ALA A 461 -1.54 -4.27 -28.83
N SER A 462 -1.33 -5.27 -27.97
CA SER A 462 -0.06 -5.58 -27.31
C SER A 462 0.40 -4.52 -26.28
N VAL A 463 -0.53 -3.80 -25.65
CA VAL A 463 -0.23 -2.91 -24.52
C VAL A 463 -0.15 -3.72 -23.22
N ARG A 464 1.09 -4.04 -22.80
CA ARG A 464 1.35 -4.82 -21.59
C ARG A 464 1.27 -3.95 -20.34
N ILE A 465 0.30 -4.19 -19.48
CA ILE A 465 0.18 -3.52 -18.18
C ILE A 465 0.50 -4.55 -17.09
N GLN A 466 1.48 -4.30 -16.22
CA GLN A 466 1.84 -5.24 -15.16
C GLN A 466 2.39 -4.54 -13.91
N ARG A 467 1.97 -5.03 -12.74
CA ARG A 467 2.43 -4.64 -11.39
C ARG A 467 2.35 -3.17 -10.99
N ASN A 468 1.80 -2.30 -11.83
CA ASN A 468 1.59 -0.89 -11.51
C ASN A 468 0.66 -0.77 -10.29
N SER A 469 0.93 0.21 -9.46
CA SER A 469 0.16 0.53 -8.25
C SER A 469 -0.82 1.63 -8.62
N MET A 470 -2.09 1.25 -8.79
CA MET A 470 -3.15 2.11 -9.33
C MET A 470 -4.26 2.27 -8.28
N TYR A 471 -4.51 3.50 -7.84
CA TYR A 471 -5.45 3.79 -6.76
C TYR A 471 -5.84 5.26 -6.68
N ASP A 472 -7.03 5.52 -6.14
CA ASP A 472 -7.53 6.85 -5.83
C ASP A 472 -7.43 7.84 -7.02
N ASN A 473 -7.46 7.34 -8.27
CA ASN A 473 -7.83 8.13 -9.45
C ASN A 473 -9.36 8.27 -9.48
N ASP A 474 -9.91 9.34 -10.05
CA ASP A 474 -11.35 9.63 -9.93
C ASP A 474 -12.26 8.61 -10.66
N ASP A 475 -11.81 8.07 -11.81
CA ASP A 475 -12.55 7.07 -12.61
C ASP A 475 -11.98 5.63 -12.37
N VAL A 476 -11.57 4.91 -13.43
CA VAL A 476 -11.03 3.54 -13.34
C VAL A 476 -9.50 3.49 -13.37
N GLY A 477 -8.92 2.37 -12.91
CA GLY A 477 -7.46 2.20 -12.86
C GLY A 477 -6.83 1.86 -14.23
N ILE A 478 -7.53 1.05 -15.02
CA ILE A 478 -7.24 0.72 -16.42
C ILE A 478 -8.58 0.78 -17.13
N ASP A 479 -8.59 1.34 -18.34
CA ASP A 479 -9.74 1.53 -19.23
C ASP A 479 -9.36 1.07 -20.65
N LEU A 480 -10.26 0.36 -21.33
CA LEU A 480 -10.09 -0.18 -22.68
C LEU A 480 -11.12 0.36 -23.70
N VAL A 481 -11.61 1.61 -23.55
CA VAL A 481 -12.64 2.26 -24.39
C VAL A 481 -12.64 1.81 -25.87
N PRO A 482 -13.61 0.99 -26.29
CA PRO A 482 -13.79 0.61 -27.68
C PRO A 482 -14.20 1.85 -28.50
N VAL A 483 -13.56 2.08 -29.65
CA VAL A 483 -13.97 3.19 -30.53
C VAL A 483 -15.29 2.85 -31.22
N THR A 484 -16.40 3.39 -30.71
CA THR A 484 -17.73 3.21 -31.30
C THR A 484 -17.95 4.17 -32.47
N ASN A 485 -17.21 5.29 -32.51
CA ASN A 485 -17.25 6.27 -33.59
C ASN A 485 -15.86 6.47 -34.25
N PRO A 486 -15.53 5.72 -35.32
CA PRO A 486 -14.27 5.87 -36.06
C PRO A 486 -14.05 7.24 -36.74
N SER A 487 -15.04 8.15 -36.71
CA SER A 487 -14.89 9.53 -37.21
C SER A 487 -14.65 10.57 -36.11
N ASP A 488 -14.78 10.17 -34.83
CA ASP A 488 -14.42 10.97 -33.66
C ASP A 488 -14.10 10.03 -32.47
N PRO A 489 -12.90 9.42 -32.44
CA PRO A 489 -12.47 8.48 -31.39
C PRO A 489 -12.22 9.14 -30.01
N PHE A 490 -12.43 10.46 -29.93
CA PHE A 490 -12.41 11.25 -28.69
C PHE A 490 -13.83 11.51 -28.17
N SER A 491 -14.88 11.22 -28.96
CA SER A 491 -16.28 11.33 -28.55
C SER A 491 -16.80 10.14 -27.74
N ASP A 492 -16.11 8.99 -27.80
CA ASP A 492 -16.41 7.84 -26.96
C ASP A 492 -16.10 8.19 -25.50
N THR A 493 -17.12 8.17 -24.64
CA THR A 493 -17.02 8.46 -23.19
C THR A 493 -16.41 7.29 -22.44
N ASP A 494 -15.90 7.53 -21.23
CA ASP A 494 -15.72 6.47 -20.22
C ASP A 494 -17.02 5.66 -20.10
N ASP A 495 -16.95 4.35 -20.39
CA ASP A 495 -18.01 3.37 -20.21
C ASP A 495 -17.75 2.43 -19.02
N GLY A 496 -16.63 2.63 -18.31
CA GLY A 496 -16.17 1.80 -17.20
C GLY A 496 -15.77 0.39 -17.63
N VAL A 497 -15.58 -0.48 -16.64
CA VAL A 497 -14.99 -1.81 -16.86
C VAL A 497 -15.80 -2.67 -17.83
N THR A 498 -15.19 -3.00 -18.98
CA THR A 498 -15.75 -3.80 -20.08
C THR A 498 -16.22 -5.16 -19.57
N PRO A 499 -17.50 -5.55 -19.72
CA PRO A 499 -17.98 -6.84 -19.25
C PRO A 499 -17.35 -8.03 -19.99
N ASN A 500 -16.86 -9.02 -19.24
CA ASN A 500 -16.37 -10.31 -19.77
C ASN A 500 -17.39 -11.00 -20.72
N ASP A 501 -16.87 -11.66 -21.77
CA ASP A 501 -17.62 -12.33 -22.82
C ASP A 501 -17.56 -13.88 -22.72
N VAL A 502 -17.95 -14.60 -23.77
CA VAL A 502 -17.75 -16.05 -23.86
C VAL A 502 -16.68 -16.36 -24.91
N GLY A 503 -15.44 -16.33 -24.44
CA GLY A 503 -14.33 -16.99 -25.10
C GLY A 503 -13.22 -16.08 -25.59
N ASP A 504 -13.29 -14.77 -25.34
CA ASP A 504 -12.32 -13.75 -25.75
C ASP A 504 -12.38 -13.50 -27.27
N ALA A 505 -13.59 -13.20 -27.75
CA ALA A 505 -13.91 -13.08 -29.18
C ALA A 505 -13.85 -11.64 -29.72
N ASP A 506 -13.58 -10.66 -28.86
CA ASP A 506 -13.70 -9.23 -29.15
C ASP A 506 -12.54 -8.61 -29.94
N THR A 507 -12.76 -7.39 -30.43
CA THR A 507 -11.79 -6.61 -31.21
C THR A 507 -11.83 -5.14 -30.80
N GLY A 508 -10.68 -4.60 -30.39
CA GLY A 508 -10.56 -3.25 -29.86
C GLY A 508 -9.25 -3.08 -29.10
N PRO A 509 -9.17 -2.12 -28.15
CA PRO A 509 -8.01 -1.95 -27.29
C PRO A 509 -7.67 -3.23 -26.54
N ASN A 510 -6.42 -3.72 -26.69
CA ASN A 510 -6.00 -5.02 -26.13
C ASN A 510 -6.98 -6.18 -26.43
N ALA A 511 -7.67 -6.15 -27.59
CA ALA A 511 -8.73 -7.09 -27.94
C ALA A 511 -9.85 -7.25 -26.87
N LEU A 512 -10.03 -6.25 -26.01
CA LEU A 512 -10.94 -6.26 -24.84
C LEU A 512 -10.74 -7.49 -23.92
N GLN A 513 -9.47 -7.89 -23.72
CA GLN A 513 -9.07 -9.09 -22.97
C GLN A 513 -9.87 -9.30 -21.68
N ASN A 514 -10.50 -10.47 -21.56
CA ASN A 514 -11.26 -10.88 -20.38
C ASN A 514 -10.40 -10.88 -19.10
N PHE A 515 -10.90 -10.31 -18.00
CA PHE A 515 -10.23 -10.32 -16.70
C PHE A 515 -10.56 -11.57 -15.85
N PRO A 516 -9.72 -11.94 -14.86
CA PRO A 516 -10.07 -12.97 -13.89
C PRO A 516 -11.26 -12.55 -13.03
N GLU A 517 -12.19 -13.46 -12.80
CA GLU A 517 -13.29 -13.32 -11.85
C GLU A 517 -12.93 -14.05 -10.54
N PRO A 518 -12.41 -13.34 -9.51
CA PRO A 518 -12.13 -13.96 -8.22
C PRO A 518 -13.43 -14.19 -7.45
N THR A 519 -13.67 -15.44 -7.03
CA THR A 519 -14.92 -15.87 -6.38
C THR A 519 -14.73 -16.21 -4.90
N LEU A 520 -13.52 -16.58 -4.48
CA LEU A 520 -13.16 -16.79 -3.07
C LEU A 520 -11.70 -16.42 -2.83
N ALA A 521 -11.40 -15.70 -1.75
CA ALA A 521 -10.04 -15.48 -1.26
C ALA A 521 -9.94 -15.88 0.21
N THR A 522 -9.15 -16.91 0.52
CA THR A 522 -8.98 -17.43 1.89
C THR A 522 -7.56 -17.19 2.39
N LEU A 523 -7.44 -16.57 3.58
CA LEU A 523 -6.17 -16.27 4.23
C LEU A 523 -5.82 -17.36 5.26
N SER A 524 -4.65 -17.99 5.13
CA SER A 524 -4.15 -19.01 6.08
C SER A 524 -2.64 -19.16 6.04
N GLY A 525 -2.02 -19.38 7.20
CA GLY A 525 -0.60 -19.77 7.30
C GLY A 525 0.42 -18.77 6.75
N GLY A 526 0.02 -17.53 6.48
CA GLY A 526 0.86 -16.51 5.80
C GLY A 526 0.70 -16.46 4.28
N SER A 527 -0.26 -17.20 3.72
CA SER A 527 -0.61 -17.22 2.30
C SER A 527 -2.08 -16.87 2.07
N VAL A 528 -2.40 -16.30 0.92
CA VAL A 528 -3.77 -16.15 0.41
C VAL A 528 -4.01 -17.13 -0.73
N SER A 529 -5.13 -17.84 -0.68
CA SER A 529 -5.59 -18.79 -1.70
C SER A 529 -6.78 -18.19 -2.44
N ILE A 530 -6.57 -17.76 -3.67
CA ILE A 530 -7.53 -17.06 -4.52
C ILE A 530 -8.10 -18.05 -5.54
N THR A 531 -9.39 -18.33 -5.46
CA THR A 531 -10.14 -19.15 -6.43
C THR A 531 -10.81 -18.24 -7.45
N TYR A 532 -10.62 -18.53 -8.73
CA TYR A 532 -11.04 -17.67 -9.85
C TYR A 532 -11.21 -18.47 -11.14
N SER A 533 -11.80 -17.84 -12.15
CA SER A 533 -11.80 -18.27 -13.56
C SER A 533 -11.56 -17.06 -14.47
N VAL A 534 -11.09 -17.29 -15.70
CA VAL A 534 -11.12 -16.28 -16.79
C VAL A 534 -12.02 -16.84 -17.90
N PRO A 535 -13.04 -16.12 -18.40
CA PRO A 535 -13.94 -16.60 -19.46
C PRO A 535 -13.33 -16.83 -20.86
N SER A 536 -12.02 -16.66 -21.03
CA SER A 536 -11.30 -16.84 -22.31
C SER A 536 -11.18 -18.31 -22.77
N THR A 537 -11.21 -18.53 -24.09
CA THR A 537 -10.91 -19.82 -24.74
C THR A 537 -9.44 -19.96 -25.19
N ALA A 538 -8.60 -18.94 -25.00
CA ALA A 538 -7.23 -18.87 -25.50
C ALA A 538 -6.08 -18.91 -24.44
N PRO A 539 -6.15 -19.70 -23.35
CA PRO A 539 -5.02 -19.83 -22.42
C PRO A 539 -3.79 -20.52 -23.08
N PRO A 540 -2.57 -20.31 -22.55
CA PRO A 540 -2.26 -19.78 -21.23
C PRO A 540 -2.29 -18.24 -21.14
N LEU A 541 -2.94 -17.74 -20.10
CA LEU A 541 -2.88 -16.32 -19.71
C LEU A 541 -1.97 -16.14 -18.50
N THR A 542 -1.29 -15.00 -18.41
CA THR A 542 -0.73 -14.51 -17.13
C THR A 542 -1.87 -13.87 -16.34
N VAL A 543 -1.99 -14.10 -15.05
CA VAL A 543 -2.89 -13.34 -14.17
C VAL A 543 -2.10 -12.65 -13.07
N GLU A 544 -2.46 -11.41 -12.73
CA GLU A 544 -1.88 -10.65 -11.63
C GLU A 544 -3.00 -10.22 -10.67
N PHE A 545 -2.78 -10.35 -9.35
CA PHE A 545 -3.76 -9.99 -8.32
C PHE A 545 -3.25 -8.88 -7.41
N PHE A 546 -4.17 -8.03 -6.97
CA PHE A 546 -3.89 -6.79 -6.24
C PHE A 546 -4.88 -6.59 -5.09
N THR A 547 -4.46 -6.00 -3.97
CA THR A 547 -5.39 -5.35 -3.04
C THR A 547 -6.02 -4.17 -3.75
N THR A 548 -7.31 -3.91 -3.54
CA THR A 548 -7.98 -2.76 -4.16
C THR A 548 -8.26 -1.60 -3.20
N ASP A 549 -8.52 -0.43 -3.77
CA ASP A 549 -9.04 0.76 -3.09
C ASP A 549 -10.58 0.71 -2.97
N SER A 550 -11.21 1.86 -2.70
CA SER A 550 -12.67 1.98 -2.69
C SER A 550 -13.32 1.89 -4.07
N GLY A 551 -12.62 2.26 -5.14
CA GLY A 551 -13.14 2.31 -6.52
C GLY A 551 -13.12 0.97 -7.24
N GLY A 552 -12.11 0.12 -6.98
CA GLY A 552 -11.87 -1.13 -7.72
C GLY A 552 -10.50 -1.19 -8.41
N GLN A 553 -9.64 -0.20 -8.18
CA GLN A 553 -8.32 -0.09 -8.82
C GLN A 553 -7.27 -0.95 -8.07
N GLY A 554 -6.25 -1.48 -8.77
CA GLY A 554 -5.23 -2.36 -8.19
C GLY A 554 -4.14 -1.64 -7.40
N LYS A 555 -4.42 -1.33 -6.14
CA LYS A 555 -3.54 -0.57 -5.23
C LYS A 555 -2.21 -1.26 -4.93
N THR A 556 -2.23 -2.52 -4.48
CA THR A 556 -1.01 -3.25 -4.05
C THR A 556 -0.89 -4.62 -4.71
N PHE A 557 0.11 -4.82 -5.56
CA PHE A 557 0.41 -6.12 -6.17
C PHE A 557 0.70 -7.20 -5.12
N LEU A 558 -0.07 -8.29 -5.14
CA LEU A 558 0.07 -9.45 -4.25
C LEU A 558 0.91 -10.56 -4.88
N GLY A 559 0.85 -10.71 -6.20
CA GLY A 559 1.54 -11.76 -6.94
C GLY A 559 0.87 -12.10 -8.27
N SER A 560 1.50 -13.01 -9.00
CA SER A 560 1.03 -13.45 -10.32
C SER A 560 1.12 -14.96 -10.52
N GLY A 561 0.39 -15.46 -11.51
CA GLY A 561 0.33 -16.88 -11.85
C GLY A 561 -0.02 -17.10 -13.32
N THR A 562 -0.20 -18.37 -13.71
CA THR A 562 -0.58 -18.75 -15.08
C THR A 562 -1.92 -19.48 -15.06
N TYR A 563 -2.91 -18.95 -15.77
CA TYR A 563 -4.18 -19.60 -16.02
C TYR A 563 -4.03 -20.51 -17.24
N SER A 564 -3.85 -21.82 -17.00
CA SER A 564 -3.39 -22.77 -18.03
C SER A 564 -4.49 -23.43 -18.87
N ALA A 565 -5.75 -23.41 -18.43
CA ALA A 565 -6.89 -24.03 -19.11
C ALA A 565 -8.21 -23.40 -18.63
N PRO A 566 -9.29 -23.40 -19.44
CA PRO A 566 -10.56 -22.80 -19.04
C PRO A 566 -11.25 -23.56 -17.90
N GLY A 567 -11.78 -22.82 -16.93
CA GLY A 567 -12.53 -23.35 -15.78
C GLY A 567 -12.14 -22.68 -14.47
N VAL A 568 -12.78 -23.08 -13.36
CA VAL A 568 -12.41 -22.60 -12.03
C VAL A 568 -11.09 -23.24 -11.58
N THR A 569 -10.14 -22.41 -11.16
CA THR A 569 -8.85 -22.82 -10.62
C THR A 569 -8.52 -22.01 -9.36
N THR A 570 -7.37 -22.27 -8.74
CA THR A 570 -6.92 -21.59 -7.52
C THR A 570 -5.43 -21.26 -7.58
N LEU A 571 -5.07 -20.02 -7.28
CA LEU A 571 -3.70 -19.54 -7.15
C LEU A 571 -3.40 -19.24 -5.68
N VAL A 572 -2.27 -19.75 -5.17
CA VAL A 572 -1.81 -19.48 -3.81
C VAL A 572 -0.64 -18.50 -3.87
N LEU A 573 -0.79 -17.35 -3.22
CA LEU A 573 0.19 -16.27 -3.14
C LEU A 573 0.63 -16.04 -1.69
N PRO A 574 1.81 -15.44 -1.44
CA PRO A 574 2.15 -14.91 -0.13
C PRO A 574 1.12 -13.85 0.30
N ALA A 575 0.70 -13.84 1.56
CA ALA A 575 -0.25 -12.83 2.04
C ALA A 575 0.40 -11.44 2.17
N GLY A 576 1.70 -11.36 2.48
CA GLY A 576 2.38 -10.08 2.69
C GLY A 576 1.77 -9.29 3.85
N THR A 577 1.11 -8.17 3.54
CA THR A 577 0.40 -7.30 4.49
C THR A 577 -1.12 -7.50 4.50
N LEU A 578 -1.65 -8.42 3.69
CA LEU A 578 -3.08 -8.67 3.51
C LEU A 578 -3.77 -9.14 4.79
N ALA A 579 -4.95 -8.58 5.08
CA ALA A 579 -5.79 -8.88 6.24
C ALA A 579 -7.15 -9.49 5.84
N VAL A 580 -7.85 -10.04 6.83
CA VAL A 580 -9.26 -10.45 6.68
C VAL A 580 -10.13 -9.20 6.59
N GLY A 581 -10.96 -9.12 5.55
CA GLY A 581 -11.78 -7.95 5.21
C GLY A 581 -11.21 -7.10 4.07
N ASP A 582 -9.94 -7.30 3.68
CA ASP A 582 -9.39 -6.65 2.48
C ASP A 582 -10.12 -7.12 1.22
N HIS A 583 -10.09 -6.29 0.17
CA HIS A 583 -10.65 -6.63 -1.13
C HIS A 583 -9.55 -6.90 -2.16
N ILE A 584 -9.77 -7.86 -3.05
CA ILE A 584 -8.85 -8.23 -4.13
C ILE A 584 -9.53 -8.08 -5.50
N VAL A 585 -8.78 -7.50 -6.45
CA VAL A 585 -9.05 -7.48 -7.89
C VAL A 585 -7.88 -8.10 -8.65
N GLY A 586 -8.05 -8.41 -9.93
CA GLY A 586 -6.95 -8.87 -10.78
C GLY A 586 -7.08 -8.48 -12.24
N THR A 587 -6.00 -8.69 -12.98
CA THR A 587 -5.92 -8.55 -14.44
C THR A 587 -5.47 -9.87 -15.08
N ALA A 588 -5.75 -10.04 -16.38
CA ALA A 588 -5.16 -11.08 -17.22
C ALA A 588 -4.34 -10.46 -18.35
N THR A 589 -3.29 -11.15 -18.79
CA THR A 589 -2.50 -10.80 -19.97
C THR A 589 -2.35 -12.01 -20.88
N ASP A 590 -2.66 -11.87 -22.16
CA ASP A 590 -2.54 -12.94 -23.16
C ASP A 590 -1.08 -13.16 -23.65
N ALA A 591 -0.92 -14.09 -24.60
CA ALA A 591 0.37 -14.38 -25.24
C ALA A 591 0.86 -13.29 -26.21
N ASN A 592 -0.02 -12.37 -26.65
CA ASN A 592 0.31 -11.21 -27.49
C ASN A 592 0.66 -9.97 -26.65
N ASN A 593 0.53 -10.05 -25.31
CA ASN A 593 0.66 -8.99 -24.32
C ASN A 593 -0.52 -8.02 -24.21
N ASN A 594 -1.67 -8.36 -24.79
CA ASN A 594 -2.93 -7.68 -24.50
C ASN A 594 -3.28 -7.89 -23.02
N THR A 595 -3.47 -6.81 -22.27
CA THR A 595 -3.85 -6.86 -20.84
C THR A 595 -5.26 -6.35 -20.63
N SER A 596 -6.03 -7.06 -19.81
CA SER A 596 -7.37 -6.68 -19.37
C SER A 596 -7.38 -5.43 -18.49
N GLU A 597 -8.57 -4.89 -18.29
CA GLU A 597 -8.87 -4.01 -17.16
C GLU A 597 -8.80 -4.75 -15.81
N PHE A 598 -9.00 -4.02 -14.71
CA PHE A 598 -9.19 -4.64 -13.39
C PHE A 598 -10.56 -5.30 -13.28
N SER A 599 -10.59 -6.49 -12.69
CA SER A 599 -11.80 -7.29 -12.50
C SER A 599 -12.95 -6.53 -11.82
N ALA A 600 -14.05 -6.30 -12.54
CA ALA A 600 -15.24 -5.57 -12.05
C ALA A 600 -15.82 -6.14 -10.73
N SER A 601 -15.67 -7.45 -10.50
CA SER A 601 -15.99 -8.08 -9.22
C SER A 601 -14.76 -8.18 -8.32
N ARG A 602 -14.78 -7.45 -7.20
CA ARG A 602 -13.79 -7.59 -6.12
C ARG A 602 -14.20 -8.67 -5.12
N VAL A 603 -13.30 -9.61 -4.83
CA VAL A 603 -13.51 -10.63 -3.79
C VAL A 603 -13.11 -10.08 -2.42
N THR A 604 -13.81 -10.48 -1.36
CA THR A 604 -13.39 -10.17 0.02
C THR A 604 -12.54 -11.29 0.58
N VAL A 605 -11.42 -10.94 1.21
CA VAL A 605 -10.53 -11.88 1.88
C VAL A 605 -11.17 -12.33 3.19
N VAL A 606 -11.51 -13.61 3.27
CA VAL A 606 -11.98 -14.26 4.50
C VAL A 606 -10.83 -15.01 5.17
N ALA A 607 -10.94 -15.26 6.48
CA ALA A 607 -10.11 -16.30 7.09
C ALA A 607 -10.45 -17.65 6.44
N LEU A 608 -9.45 -18.50 6.20
CA LEU A 608 -9.72 -19.92 5.93
C LEU A 608 -10.49 -20.49 7.13
N ALA A 609 -11.57 -21.23 6.85
CA ALA A 609 -12.36 -21.85 7.90
C ALA A 609 -11.46 -22.78 8.73
N SER A 610 -11.55 -22.69 10.06
CA SER A 610 -10.99 -23.70 10.95
C SER A 610 -11.95 -23.97 12.10
N ALA A 611 -12.29 -25.25 12.27
CA ALA A 611 -13.07 -25.72 13.41
C ALA A 611 -12.12 -26.24 14.50
N ALA A 612 -12.28 -25.73 15.71
CA ALA A 612 -11.58 -26.18 16.90
C ALA A 612 -12.37 -27.31 17.56
N ALA A 613 -11.71 -28.15 18.36
CA ALA A 613 -12.42 -29.14 19.17
C ALA A 613 -13.17 -28.45 20.31
N ASP A 614 -14.51 -28.44 20.27
CA ASP A 614 -15.34 -27.95 21.38
C ASP A 614 -15.31 -28.91 22.58
N THR A 615 -15.22 -28.31 23.76
CA THR A 615 -15.25 -28.96 25.07
C THR A 615 -16.45 -28.46 25.85
N GLY A 616 -17.63 -28.96 25.52
CA GLY A 616 -18.86 -28.71 26.26
C GLY A 616 -18.70 -29.11 27.73
N SER A 617 -18.70 -28.12 28.63
CA SER A 617 -18.66 -28.29 30.10
C SER A 617 -20.04 -27.99 30.70
N ASP A 618 -21.08 -28.66 30.19
CA ASP A 618 -22.47 -28.42 30.59
C ASP A 618 -22.87 -29.24 31.82
N VAL A 619 -23.22 -28.55 32.91
CA VAL A 619 -23.52 -29.14 34.22
C VAL A 619 -25.04 -29.21 34.43
N VAL A 620 -25.70 -30.04 33.62
CA VAL A 620 -27.17 -30.19 33.61
C VAL A 620 -27.67 -30.89 34.89
N ASN A 621 -27.91 -30.11 35.95
CA ASN A 621 -28.38 -30.62 37.24
C ASN A 621 -29.90 -30.93 37.24
N SER A 622 -30.26 -31.99 36.49
CA SER A 622 -31.58 -32.60 36.32
C SER A 622 -32.64 -31.84 35.49
N ALA A 623 -33.54 -32.62 34.88
CA ALA A 623 -34.78 -32.19 34.22
C ALA A 623 -34.65 -31.11 33.09
N THR A 624 -34.20 -31.57 31.92
CA THR A 624 -34.39 -30.96 30.58
C THR A 624 -33.69 -29.63 30.25
N GLY A 625 -32.99 -29.61 29.12
CA GLY A 625 -33.13 -28.52 28.15
C GLY A 625 -32.07 -27.43 28.12
N THR A 626 -30.99 -27.50 28.91
CA THR A 626 -29.91 -26.51 28.86
C THR A 626 -29.25 -26.48 27.47
N PRO A 627 -29.11 -25.30 26.83
CA PRO A 627 -28.25 -25.14 25.66
C PRO A 627 -26.78 -25.21 26.07
N GLY A 628 -25.99 -25.95 25.31
CA GLY A 628 -24.53 -25.94 25.41
C GLY A 628 -23.92 -24.63 24.87
N THR A 629 -22.59 -24.55 24.90
CA THR A 629 -21.88 -23.53 24.11
C THR A 629 -21.99 -23.93 22.64
N ASN A 630 -22.39 -23.01 21.76
CA ASN A 630 -22.52 -23.28 20.33
C ASN A 630 -21.18 -23.81 19.75
N LEU A 631 -21.24 -24.86 18.91
CA LEU A 631 -20.08 -25.56 18.36
C LEU A 631 -19.12 -24.68 17.54
N PHE A 632 -19.57 -23.49 17.12
CA PHE A 632 -18.78 -22.54 16.33
C PHE A 632 -18.28 -21.35 17.16
N ALA A 633 -18.50 -21.33 18.49
CA ALA A 633 -18.14 -20.20 19.36
C ALA A 633 -16.62 -20.05 19.60
N ASN A 634 -15.86 -21.10 19.32
CA ASN A 634 -14.39 -21.17 19.36
C ASN A 634 -13.75 -21.32 17.97
N ASP A 635 -14.56 -21.34 16.91
CA ASP A 635 -14.12 -21.54 15.53
C ASP A 635 -13.70 -20.22 14.86
N THR A 636 -12.84 -20.32 13.83
CA THR A 636 -12.37 -19.15 13.07
C THR A 636 -12.94 -19.19 11.65
N GLY A 637 -13.86 -18.27 11.35
CA GLY A 637 -14.55 -18.18 10.07
C GLY A 637 -15.88 -17.44 10.23
N VAL A 638 -16.73 -17.45 9.20
CA VAL A 638 -18.09 -16.90 9.23
C VAL A 638 -19.06 -17.79 8.44
N GLY A 639 -20.32 -17.84 8.89
CA GLY A 639 -21.37 -18.59 8.19
C GLY A 639 -21.26 -20.11 8.32
N PHE A 640 -20.67 -20.61 9.41
CA PHE A 640 -20.63 -22.06 9.70
C PHE A 640 -22.03 -22.67 9.80
N ALA A 641 -22.20 -23.84 9.19
CA ALA A 641 -23.35 -24.73 9.31
C ALA A 641 -22.89 -26.19 9.30
N LEU A 642 -23.54 -27.07 10.05
CA LEU A 642 -23.15 -28.50 10.11
C LEU A 642 -23.57 -29.25 8.84
N THR A 643 -22.61 -29.89 8.17
CA THR A 643 -22.91 -30.88 7.12
C THR A 643 -23.12 -32.28 7.71
N SER A 644 -22.44 -32.61 8.81
CA SER A 644 -22.72 -33.83 9.56
C SER A 644 -22.21 -33.81 11.00
N ILE A 645 -22.82 -34.62 11.86
CA ILE A 645 -22.32 -34.91 13.22
C ILE A 645 -22.65 -36.34 13.61
N GLY A 646 -21.69 -37.11 14.12
CA GLY A 646 -21.89 -38.49 14.56
C GLY A 646 -22.41 -39.46 13.47
N GLY A 647 -22.18 -39.16 12.19
CA GLY A 647 -22.73 -39.91 11.04
C GLY A 647 -24.13 -39.46 10.58
N CYS A 648 -24.72 -38.47 11.25
CA CYS A 648 -25.99 -37.85 10.91
C CYS A 648 -25.79 -36.68 9.95
N ASN A 649 -26.68 -36.50 8.97
CA ASN A 649 -26.60 -35.49 7.91
C ASN A 649 -27.93 -34.73 7.67
N SER A 650 -28.77 -34.66 8.71
CA SER A 650 -30.02 -33.88 8.70
C SER A 650 -30.29 -33.34 10.11
N PHE A 651 -30.88 -32.14 10.19
CA PHE A 651 -30.95 -31.36 11.43
C PHE A 651 -32.39 -30.89 11.71
N PRO A 652 -32.85 -30.84 12.98
CA PRO A 652 -32.14 -31.23 14.20
C PRO A 652 -31.79 -32.73 14.25
N CYS A 653 -30.53 -33.03 14.57
CA CYS A 653 -30.09 -34.41 14.75
C CYS A 653 -30.12 -34.79 16.24
N VAL A 654 -30.55 -36.02 16.54
CA VAL A 654 -30.49 -36.58 17.90
C VAL A 654 -29.50 -37.74 17.94
N LEU A 655 -28.45 -37.61 18.75
CA LEU A 655 -27.40 -38.60 18.92
C LEU A 655 -27.38 -39.17 20.35
N ASN A 656 -27.12 -40.47 20.47
CA ASN A 656 -26.88 -41.13 21.76
C ASN A 656 -25.42 -40.93 22.18
N VAL A 657 -25.18 -40.34 23.34
CA VAL A 657 -23.84 -40.08 23.87
C VAL A 657 -23.40 -41.26 24.72
N LEU A 658 -22.29 -41.88 24.34
CA LEU A 658 -21.70 -43.04 25.04
C LEU A 658 -20.49 -42.62 25.85
N ASN A 659 -20.27 -43.24 27.02
CA ASN A 659 -18.99 -43.13 27.73
C ASN A 659 -17.93 -44.11 27.17
N ALA A 660 -16.72 -44.06 27.71
CA ALA A 660 -15.59 -44.92 27.31
C ALA A 660 -15.81 -46.44 27.51
N SER A 661 -16.88 -46.86 28.18
CA SER A 661 -17.32 -48.27 28.29
C SER A 661 -18.49 -48.62 27.36
N SER A 662 -18.78 -47.76 26.37
CA SER A 662 -19.90 -47.87 25.41
C SER A 662 -21.30 -47.87 26.04
N ALA A 663 -21.44 -47.47 27.31
CA ALA A 663 -22.73 -47.27 27.95
C ALA A 663 -23.26 -45.86 27.66
N SER A 664 -24.57 -45.75 27.41
CA SER A 664 -25.23 -44.44 27.23
C SER A 664 -25.18 -43.62 28.51
N ILE A 665 -24.82 -42.33 28.36
CA ILE A 665 -24.88 -41.32 29.43
C ILE A 665 -25.89 -40.21 29.15
N GLY A 666 -26.51 -40.19 27.97
CA GLY A 666 -27.52 -39.22 27.58
C GLY A 666 -27.75 -39.16 26.09
N SER A 667 -28.55 -38.18 25.65
CA SER A 667 -28.72 -37.82 24.24
C SER A 667 -28.41 -36.34 24.03
N VAL A 668 -27.72 -36.02 22.94
CA VAL A 668 -27.54 -34.64 22.47
C VAL A 668 -28.43 -34.39 21.26
N THR A 669 -29.16 -33.28 21.28
CA THR A 669 -29.90 -32.77 20.11
C THR A 669 -29.13 -31.57 19.56
N VAL A 670 -28.77 -31.61 18.28
CA VAL A 670 -27.88 -30.64 17.63
C VAL A 670 -28.59 -30.01 16.43
N GLN A 671 -28.49 -28.69 16.29
CA GLN A 671 -29.05 -27.89 15.21
C GLN A 671 -28.03 -27.67 14.09
N ASN A 672 -28.50 -27.17 12.94
CA ASN A 672 -27.63 -26.88 11.78
C ASN A 672 -26.66 -25.72 12.05
N ASP A 673 -27.05 -24.76 12.90
CA ASP A 673 -26.31 -23.55 13.28
C ASP A 673 -25.31 -23.78 14.43
N GLY A 674 -25.07 -25.03 14.83
CA GLY A 674 -24.10 -25.39 15.86
C GLY A 674 -24.65 -25.34 17.29
N ASP A 675 -25.89 -24.87 17.51
CA ASP A 675 -26.53 -24.95 18.82
C ASP A 675 -26.83 -26.41 19.18
N TYR A 676 -26.61 -26.79 20.44
CA TYR A 676 -27.00 -28.11 20.94
C TYR A 676 -27.60 -28.06 22.35
N ILE A 677 -28.39 -29.08 22.66
CA ILE A 677 -28.98 -29.33 23.97
C ILE A 677 -28.60 -30.75 24.39
N PHE A 678 -27.94 -30.91 25.53
CA PHE A 678 -27.63 -32.22 26.10
C PHE A 678 -28.67 -32.62 27.16
N THR A 679 -29.08 -33.90 27.14
CA THR A 679 -29.98 -34.49 28.13
C THR A 679 -29.33 -35.73 28.73
N ALA A 680 -28.78 -35.58 29.93
CA ALA A 680 -28.11 -36.67 30.65
C ALA A 680 -29.09 -37.74 31.15
N THR A 681 -28.67 -39.00 31.10
CA THR A 681 -29.34 -40.18 31.64
C THR A 681 -28.46 -41.00 32.60
N ALA A 682 -27.13 -40.84 32.55
CA ALA A 682 -26.19 -41.43 33.50
C ALA A 682 -24.92 -40.55 33.66
N ILE A 683 -24.09 -40.90 34.65
CA ILE A 683 -22.88 -40.14 35.01
C ILE A 683 -21.67 -40.63 34.19
N GLY A 684 -20.89 -39.72 33.62
CA GLY A 684 -19.61 -40.01 32.97
C GLY A 684 -19.15 -38.91 32.01
N ALA A 685 -17.90 -38.98 31.55
CA ALA A 685 -17.45 -38.19 30.40
C ALA A 685 -17.97 -38.80 29.10
N GLY A 686 -18.38 -37.95 28.15
CA GLY A 686 -18.81 -38.39 26.83
C GLY A 686 -17.64 -38.74 25.93
N SER A 687 -17.85 -39.72 25.05
CA SER A 687 -16.94 -39.99 23.92
C SER A 687 -16.98 -38.82 22.95
N ALA A 688 -15.84 -38.49 22.34
CA ALA A 688 -15.75 -37.44 21.34
C ALA A 688 -16.64 -37.76 20.12
N ILE A 689 -17.53 -36.84 19.76
CA ILE A 689 -18.42 -36.95 18.59
C ILE A 689 -17.83 -36.10 17.47
N ALA A 690 -17.35 -36.76 16.40
CA ALA A 690 -16.86 -36.06 15.23
C ALA A 690 -17.99 -35.31 14.49
N TYR A 691 -17.70 -34.08 14.07
CA TYR A 691 -18.57 -33.27 13.22
C TYR A 691 -17.81 -32.66 12.06
N ASN A 692 -18.55 -32.41 10.98
CA ASN A 692 -18.10 -31.62 9.84
C ASN A 692 -18.99 -30.38 9.71
N ALA A 693 -18.36 -29.21 9.56
CA ALA A 693 -19.03 -27.95 9.30
C ALA A 693 -18.59 -27.38 7.94
N THR A 694 -19.46 -26.67 7.26
CA THR A 694 -19.14 -25.83 6.10
C THR A 694 -19.35 -24.37 6.43
N ASP A 695 -18.45 -23.50 5.98
CA ASP A 695 -18.66 -22.06 5.98
C ASP A 695 -19.66 -21.60 4.90
N GLY A 696 -19.93 -20.30 4.83
CA GLY A 696 -20.75 -19.69 3.78
C GLY A 696 -20.16 -19.79 2.36
N SER A 697 -18.94 -20.31 2.22
CA SER A 697 -18.22 -20.56 0.97
C SER A 697 -18.12 -22.06 0.64
N SER A 698 -18.89 -22.91 1.34
CA SER A 698 -18.95 -24.37 1.19
C SER A 698 -17.66 -25.13 1.51
N GLN A 699 -16.68 -24.50 2.18
CA GLN A 699 -15.45 -25.15 2.60
C GLN A 699 -15.69 -26.03 3.83
N THR A 700 -15.44 -27.34 3.72
CA THR A 700 -15.70 -28.29 4.82
C THR A 700 -14.50 -28.43 5.74
N VAL A 701 -14.73 -28.31 7.05
CA VAL A 701 -13.77 -28.57 8.14
C VAL A 701 -14.29 -29.64 9.09
N SER A 702 -13.38 -30.33 9.81
CA SER A 702 -13.72 -31.42 10.73
C SER A 702 -13.18 -31.16 12.14
N ALA A 703 -14.02 -31.38 13.15
CA ALA A 703 -13.67 -31.26 14.57
C ALA A 703 -14.44 -32.28 15.42
N THR A 704 -14.36 -32.17 16.76
CA THR A 704 -15.03 -33.08 17.69
C THR A 704 -15.67 -32.35 18.86
N LEU A 705 -16.95 -32.61 19.12
CA LEU A 705 -17.62 -32.24 20.37
C LEU A 705 -17.23 -33.23 21.47
N THR A 706 -16.68 -32.75 22.58
CA THR A 706 -16.38 -33.55 23.77
C THR A 706 -17.16 -33.05 24.98
N LEU A 707 -18.05 -33.88 25.53
CA LEU A 707 -18.88 -33.54 26.69
C LEU A 707 -18.20 -33.93 28.01
N THR A 708 -18.01 -32.94 28.88
CA THR A 708 -17.25 -33.02 30.13
C THR A 708 -18.04 -32.39 31.28
N GLY A 709 -17.62 -32.64 32.54
CA GLY A 709 -18.17 -31.93 33.71
C GLY A 709 -19.50 -32.42 34.30
N LEU A 710 -20.04 -33.58 33.86
CA LEU A 710 -21.31 -34.12 34.40
C LEU A 710 -21.22 -34.50 35.88
N ALA A 711 -21.57 -33.57 36.77
CA ALA A 711 -21.58 -33.76 38.23
C ALA A 711 -22.80 -33.05 38.87
N PRO A 712 -23.64 -33.75 39.64
CA PRO A 712 -24.64 -33.10 40.49
C PRO A 712 -23.97 -32.31 41.63
N GLY A 713 -24.59 -31.20 42.03
CA GLY A 713 -24.28 -30.59 43.32
C GLY A 713 -24.66 -31.54 44.46
N GLY A 714 -23.81 -31.64 45.49
CA GLY A 714 -24.06 -32.51 46.64
C GLY A 714 -25.28 -32.07 47.46
N LEU A 715 -25.91 -33.02 48.16
CA LEU A 715 -26.97 -32.74 49.12
C LEU A 715 -26.39 -31.93 50.30
N VAL A 716 -26.94 -30.74 50.56
CA VAL A 716 -26.54 -29.86 51.67
C VAL A 716 -27.77 -29.52 52.51
N ALA A 717 -27.67 -29.79 53.81
CA ALA A 717 -28.60 -29.25 54.80
C ALA A 717 -28.05 -27.92 55.34
N ALA A 718 -28.86 -26.86 55.37
CA ALA A 718 -28.46 -25.52 55.73
C ALA A 718 -29.05 -25.12 57.09
N ASN A 719 -28.21 -24.68 58.04
CA ASN A 719 -28.68 -24.39 59.39
C ASN A 719 -29.75 -23.29 59.44
N ASP A 720 -30.82 -23.55 60.19
CA ASP A 720 -31.90 -22.62 60.51
C ASP A 720 -31.58 -21.77 61.74
N ASN A 721 -32.28 -20.63 61.85
CA ASN A 721 -32.33 -19.79 63.04
C ASN A 721 -33.77 -19.39 63.38
N ALA A 722 -34.11 -19.37 64.68
CA ALA A 722 -35.39 -18.86 65.17
C ALA A 722 -35.25 -18.08 66.49
N ASN A 723 -36.01 -17.00 66.64
CA ASN A 723 -36.05 -16.18 67.86
C ASN A 723 -37.42 -16.33 68.53
N VAL A 724 -37.43 -16.67 69.82
CA VAL A 724 -38.64 -17.04 70.58
C VAL A 724 -38.78 -16.17 71.82
N ASN A 725 -39.98 -15.70 72.12
CA ASN A 725 -40.24 -14.97 73.36
C ASN A 725 -40.46 -15.93 74.53
N GLY A 726 -39.68 -15.75 75.60
CA GLY A 726 -39.79 -16.55 76.83
C GLY A 726 -41.23 -16.61 77.35
N ASN A 727 -41.61 -17.78 77.87
CA ASN A 727 -42.95 -18.13 78.36
C ASN A 727 -44.07 -18.16 77.29
N SER A 728 -43.73 -18.24 75.99
CA SER A 728 -44.72 -18.44 74.91
C SER A 728 -44.33 -19.57 73.96
N THR A 729 -45.30 -20.34 73.46
CA THR A 729 -45.09 -21.31 72.38
C THR A 729 -44.97 -20.57 71.06
N PHE A 730 -43.84 -20.75 70.38
CA PHE A 730 -43.61 -20.27 69.01
C PHE A 730 -43.97 -21.34 67.99
N THR A 731 -44.48 -20.94 66.83
CA THR A 731 -44.78 -21.83 65.70
C THR A 731 -44.15 -21.28 64.43
N GLN A 732 -43.20 -22.02 63.87
CA GLN A 732 -42.53 -21.70 62.61
C GLN A 732 -43.35 -22.27 61.45
N SER A 733 -44.01 -21.38 60.69
CA SER A 733 -44.80 -21.74 59.50
C SER A 733 -43.96 -22.00 58.24
N ILE A 734 -42.63 -21.87 58.34
CA ILE A 734 -41.66 -22.21 57.29
C ILE A 734 -41.06 -23.57 57.63
N SER A 735 -40.75 -24.37 56.62
CA SER A 735 -40.18 -25.70 56.79
C SER A 735 -38.68 -25.64 57.08
N ILE A 736 -38.18 -26.52 57.96
CA ILE A 736 -36.74 -26.71 58.22
C ILE A 736 -35.95 -27.32 57.04
N VAL A 737 -36.61 -27.55 55.89
CA VAL A 737 -35.94 -27.94 54.64
C VAL A 737 -36.11 -26.90 53.53
N ALA A 738 -36.58 -25.69 53.86
CA ALA A 738 -36.86 -24.63 52.88
C ALA A 738 -35.60 -23.88 52.37
N ASN A 739 -34.47 -24.06 53.05
CA ASN A 739 -33.16 -23.48 52.76
C ASN A 739 -32.12 -24.56 52.33
N ASP A 740 -32.47 -25.83 52.42
CA ASP A 740 -31.63 -26.97 52.00
C ASP A 740 -31.52 -27.06 50.46
N SER A 741 -30.46 -27.71 49.95
CA SER A 741 -30.26 -27.94 48.52
C SER A 741 -30.01 -29.41 48.18
N GLY A 742 -30.84 -29.98 47.30
CA GLY A 742 -30.82 -31.38 46.90
C GLY A 742 -32.07 -31.74 46.07
N ASN A 743 -32.15 -32.96 45.55
CA ASN A 743 -33.25 -33.38 44.66
C ASN A 743 -34.31 -34.23 45.39
N GLY A 744 -35.56 -33.76 45.39
CA GLY A 744 -36.68 -34.44 46.08
C GLY A 744 -36.43 -34.65 47.56
N ILE A 745 -35.93 -33.60 48.23
CA ILE A 745 -35.54 -33.61 49.65
C ILE A 745 -36.70 -34.06 50.53
N THR A 746 -36.44 -35.05 51.40
CA THR A 746 -37.39 -35.53 52.41
C THR A 746 -36.81 -35.42 53.81
N LEU A 747 -37.57 -34.81 54.74
CA LEU A 747 -37.21 -34.78 56.15
C LEU A 747 -37.33 -36.19 56.74
N THR A 748 -36.20 -36.79 57.12
CA THR A 748 -36.10 -38.21 57.45
C THR A 748 -36.05 -38.47 58.95
N SER A 749 -35.40 -37.58 59.72
CA SER A 749 -35.49 -37.61 61.19
C SER A 749 -35.16 -36.26 61.81
N VAL A 750 -35.62 -36.05 63.04
CA VAL A 750 -35.20 -34.95 63.92
C VAL A 750 -34.69 -35.49 65.26
N THR A 751 -33.71 -34.80 65.84
CA THR A 751 -32.99 -35.25 67.04
C THR A 751 -32.78 -34.07 67.99
N GLY A 752 -33.29 -34.18 69.21
CA GLY A 752 -33.06 -33.21 70.29
C GLY A 752 -32.04 -33.74 71.30
N SER A 753 -32.35 -33.62 72.59
CA SER A 753 -31.54 -34.18 73.69
C SER A 753 -31.74 -35.69 73.92
N GLY A 754 -32.37 -36.39 72.96
CA GLY A 754 -32.78 -37.79 73.07
C GLY A 754 -32.56 -38.56 71.76
N ALA A 755 -33.16 -39.74 71.64
CA ALA A 755 -33.02 -40.58 70.44
C ALA A 755 -33.61 -39.89 69.18
N PRO A 756 -33.03 -40.12 67.98
CA PRO A 756 -33.60 -39.65 66.71
C PRO A 756 -35.01 -40.17 66.47
N CYS A 757 -35.84 -39.34 65.85
CA CYS A 757 -37.25 -39.60 65.63
C CYS A 757 -37.62 -39.27 64.17
N GLY A 758 -38.04 -40.29 63.42
CA GLY A 758 -38.39 -40.21 61.99
C GLY A 758 -39.86 -40.51 61.66
N ALA A 759 -40.73 -40.53 62.68
CA ALA A 759 -42.17 -40.65 62.51
C ALA A 759 -42.81 -39.30 62.88
N PHE A 760 -43.47 -38.67 61.92
CA PHE A 760 -44.03 -37.32 62.08
C PHE A 760 -45.57 -37.34 62.22
N PRO A 761 -46.19 -36.49 63.06
CA PRO A 761 -45.58 -35.45 63.90
C PRO A 761 -44.69 -36.02 65.00
N CYS A 762 -43.47 -35.49 65.08
CA CYS A 762 -42.44 -35.93 65.99
C CYS A 762 -42.32 -34.95 67.16
N MET A 763 -42.38 -35.43 68.40
CA MET A 763 -42.15 -34.64 69.60
C MET A 763 -40.78 -34.98 70.20
N ILE A 764 -39.92 -33.97 70.36
CA ILE A 764 -38.59 -34.07 70.96
C ILE A 764 -38.41 -33.04 72.07
N ASN A 765 -37.65 -33.40 73.10
CA ASN A 765 -37.13 -32.42 74.06
C ASN A 765 -35.79 -31.89 73.55
N THR A 766 -35.57 -30.59 73.72
CA THR A 766 -34.28 -29.92 73.51
C THR A 766 -33.61 -29.69 74.88
N ALA A 767 -32.51 -28.93 74.95
CA ALA A 767 -31.84 -28.70 76.24
C ALA A 767 -32.68 -27.85 77.19
N HIS A 768 -33.47 -26.91 76.64
CA HIS A 768 -34.21 -25.93 77.42
C HIS A 768 -35.67 -25.74 76.97
N GLY A 769 -36.23 -26.64 76.16
CA GLY A 769 -37.63 -26.62 75.72
C GLY A 769 -38.10 -27.93 75.10
N SER A 770 -39.28 -27.88 74.47
CA SER A 770 -39.86 -29.01 73.72
C SER A 770 -40.29 -28.57 72.32
N VAL A 771 -39.96 -29.38 71.30
CA VAL A 771 -40.29 -29.16 69.89
C VAL A 771 -41.28 -30.21 69.40
N THR A 772 -42.30 -29.78 68.64
CA THR A 772 -43.13 -30.67 67.81
C THR A 772 -42.88 -30.35 66.33
N VAL A 773 -42.27 -31.27 65.58
CA VAL A 773 -42.01 -31.13 64.14
C VAL A 773 -43.04 -31.91 63.33
N GLN A 774 -43.56 -31.32 62.26
CA GLN A 774 -44.53 -31.90 61.34
C GLN A 774 -43.86 -32.58 60.14
N ALA A 775 -44.60 -33.44 59.42
CA ALA A 775 -44.08 -34.17 58.25
C ALA A 775 -43.66 -33.24 57.08
N ASN A 776 -44.19 -32.02 57.03
CA ASN A 776 -43.79 -30.98 56.08
C ASN A 776 -42.62 -30.11 56.59
N GLY A 777 -41.97 -30.47 57.70
CA GLY A 777 -40.86 -29.75 58.33
C GLY A 777 -41.23 -28.44 59.04
N THR A 778 -42.50 -28.02 59.10
CA THR A 778 -42.92 -26.95 60.01
C THR A 778 -42.86 -27.43 61.46
N TYR A 779 -42.63 -26.55 62.43
CA TYR A 779 -42.51 -26.95 63.83
C TYR A 779 -43.06 -25.91 64.81
N SER A 780 -43.37 -26.36 66.03
CA SER A 780 -43.57 -25.47 67.18
C SER A 780 -42.56 -25.77 68.28
N TYR A 781 -42.10 -24.74 68.98
CA TYR A 781 -41.18 -24.82 70.11
C TYR A 781 -41.78 -24.11 71.32
N THR A 782 -41.70 -24.75 72.49
CA THR A 782 -42.08 -24.15 73.77
C THR A 782 -40.86 -24.14 74.70
N PRO A 783 -40.37 -22.97 75.13
CA PRO A 783 -39.27 -22.89 76.10
C PRO A 783 -39.74 -23.34 77.48
N THR A 784 -38.79 -23.83 78.28
CA THR A 784 -38.99 -24.04 79.72
C THR A 784 -39.34 -22.71 80.38
N ASN A 785 -40.40 -22.69 81.19
CA ASN A 785 -40.89 -21.48 81.84
C ASN A 785 -39.78 -20.77 82.65
N GLY A 786 -39.53 -19.50 82.32
CA GLY A 786 -38.46 -18.69 82.90
C GLY A 786 -37.07 -18.82 82.25
N TYR A 787 -36.89 -19.66 81.22
CA TYR A 787 -35.63 -19.73 80.48
C TYR A 787 -35.46 -18.55 79.50
N ALA A 788 -34.22 -18.06 79.39
CA ALA A 788 -33.76 -17.16 78.35
C ALA A 788 -32.30 -17.49 78.02
N GLY A 789 -31.96 -17.63 76.74
CA GLY A 789 -30.69 -18.16 76.27
C GLY A 789 -30.84 -18.98 74.97
N PRO A 790 -29.75 -19.56 74.45
CA PRO A 790 -29.78 -20.41 73.27
C PRO A 790 -30.35 -21.81 73.56
N ASP A 791 -30.91 -22.45 72.55
CA ASP A 791 -31.34 -23.86 72.54
C ASP A 791 -31.28 -24.39 71.09
N SER A 792 -31.34 -25.72 70.86
CA SER A 792 -31.18 -26.26 69.50
C SER A 792 -31.70 -27.69 69.33
N PHE A 793 -32.02 -28.05 68.08
CA PHE A 793 -32.18 -29.44 67.64
C PHE A 793 -31.55 -29.67 66.26
N SER A 794 -31.25 -30.93 65.93
CA SER A 794 -30.71 -31.33 64.61
C SER A 794 -31.76 -32.07 63.79
N TYR A 795 -31.57 -32.07 62.47
CA TYR A 795 -32.43 -32.80 61.53
C TYR A 795 -31.61 -33.47 60.42
N VAL A 796 -32.12 -34.57 59.88
CA VAL A 796 -31.53 -35.30 58.76
C VAL A 796 -32.49 -35.30 57.59
N ILE A 797 -32.00 -34.88 56.44
CA ILE A 797 -32.68 -34.98 55.14
C ILE A 797 -32.12 -36.14 54.31
N THR A 798 -32.96 -36.68 53.44
CA THR A 798 -32.58 -37.69 52.42
C THR A 798 -33.09 -37.24 51.05
N ASP A 799 -32.27 -37.42 50.00
CA ASP A 799 -32.64 -37.14 48.61
C ASP A 799 -33.11 -38.39 47.85
N ILE A 800 -33.57 -38.22 46.60
CA ILE A 800 -34.01 -39.35 45.75
C ILE A 800 -32.88 -40.32 45.34
N ALA A 801 -31.61 -39.97 45.59
CA ALA A 801 -30.44 -40.83 45.39
C ALA A 801 -30.00 -41.54 46.69
N ALA A 802 -30.78 -41.41 47.78
CA ALA A 802 -30.50 -41.91 49.11
C ALA A 802 -29.21 -41.34 49.76
N GLN A 803 -28.74 -40.18 49.29
CA GLN A 803 -27.75 -39.38 50.02
C GLN A 803 -28.42 -38.79 51.27
N THR A 804 -27.64 -38.54 52.33
CA THR A 804 -28.15 -37.91 53.57
C THR A 804 -27.29 -36.72 53.98
N ALA A 805 -27.93 -35.68 54.54
CA ALA A 805 -27.25 -34.52 55.10
C ALA A 805 -27.87 -34.13 56.46
N LEU A 806 -27.06 -33.52 57.32
CA LEU A 806 -27.39 -33.17 58.70
C LEU A 806 -27.39 -31.65 58.88
N GLY A 807 -28.54 -31.09 59.23
CA GLY A 807 -28.71 -29.67 59.56
C GLY A 807 -29.04 -29.45 61.04
N SER A 808 -29.08 -28.18 61.46
CA SER A 808 -29.45 -27.77 62.82
C SER A 808 -30.33 -26.53 62.84
N VAL A 809 -31.29 -26.52 63.76
CA VAL A 809 -32.16 -25.39 64.06
C VAL A 809 -31.67 -24.73 65.34
N ASN A 810 -31.24 -23.47 65.23
CA ASN A 810 -30.60 -22.73 66.31
C ASN A 810 -31.59 -21.69 66.87
N ILE A 811 -32.05 -21.93 68.09
CA ILE A 811 -33.12 -21.17 68.74
C ILE A 811 -32.53 -20.20 69.76
N ILE A 812 -32.99 -18.95 69.76
CA ILE A 812 -32.63 -17.95 70.78
C ILE A 812 -33.90 -17.55 71.53
N VAL A 813 -33.97 -17.88 72.82
CA VAL A 813 -35.07 -17.53 73.70
C VAL A 813 -34.79 -16.19 74.37
N SER A 814 -35.58 -15.17 74.06
CA SER A 814 -35.51 -13.85 74.68
C SER A 814 -36.16 -13.85 76.07
N ALA A 815 -35.69 -12.97 76.96
CA ALA A 815 -36.32 -12.79 78.26
C ALA A 815 -37.75 -12.23 78.12
N ALA A 816 -38.69 -12.80 78.88
CA ALA A 816 -40.09 -12.36 78.86
C ALA A 816 -40.21 -10.88 79.25
N ALA A 817 -41.01 -10.13 78.49
CA ALA A 817 -41.21 -8.70 78.73
C ALA A 817 -41.98 -8.45 80.05
N ASN A 818 -41.50 -7.50 80.85
CA ASN A 818 -42.15 -7.10 82.10
C ASN A 818 -43.24 -6.06 81.80
N GLU A 819 -44.53 -6.42 81.95
CA GLU A 819 -45.64 -5.49 81.73
C GLU A 819 -45.73 -4.42 82.84
N ALA A 820 -46.00 -3.17 82.44
CA ALA A 820 -46.18 -2.04 83.34
C ALA A 820 -47.68 -1.80 83.65
N PRO A 821 -48.03 -1.22 84.82
CA PRO A 821 -49.44 -1.02 85.22
C PRO A 821 -50.22 -0.08 84.29
N VAL A 822 -51.45 -0.45 83.96
CA VAL A 822 -52.31 0.23 82.96
C VAL A 822 -53.15 1.38 83.56
N PRO A 823 -53.07 2.62 83.02
CA PRO A 823 -53.98 3.73 83.35
C PRO A 823 -55.26 3.78 82.48
N VAL A 824 -56.31 4.43 82.99
CA VAL A 824 -57.67 4.56 82.39
C VAL A 824 -58.29 5.90 82.86
N PRO A 825 -59.19 6.62 82.14
CA PRO A 825 -59.75 6.50 80.77
C PRO A 825 -59.19 7.64 79.83
N THR A 826 -59.80 8.30 78.81
CA THR A 826 -61.18 8.54 78.29
C THR A 826 -61.28 8.85 76.77
N HIS A 827 -62.35 8.34 76.14
CA HIS A 827 -63.23 8.90 75.09
C HIS A 827 -62.76 9.82 73.93
N ASN A 828 -63.18 9.41 72.72
CA ASN A 828 -63.71 10.20 71.57
C ASN A 828 -62.71 11.07 70.76
N LEU A 829 -62.86 11.28 69.43
CA LEU A 829 -63.86 10.88 68.41
C LEU A 829 -63.22 11.03 66.99
N GLY A 830 -63.73 10.37 65.94
CA GLY A 830 -63.57 10.89 64.55
C GLY A 830 -63.17 9.95 63.39
N ALA A 831 -64.17 9.52 62.64
CA ALA A 831 -64.24 9.27 61.17
C ALA A 831 -62.97 9.03 60.29
N THR A 832 -62.95 7.82 59.72
CA THR A 832 -62.71 7.46 58.29
C THR A 832 -62.51 8.56 57.22
N LEU A 833 -61.60 8.30 56.25
CA LEU A 833 -61.95 8.35 54.81
C LEU A 833 -61.07 7.39 53.96
N LEU A 834 -61.32 7.30 52.65
CA LEU A 834 -60.99 6.18 51.77
C LEU A 834 -60.63 6.66 50.34
N LEU A 835 -59.69 5.96 49.67
CA LEU A 835 -59.58 5.73 48.20
C LEU A 835 -59.39 6.92 47.21
N ALA A 836 -58.64 6.66 46.11
CA ALA A 836 -59.16 6.59 44.71
C ALA A 836 -58.33 7.27 43.58
N LEU A 837 -58.13 6.51 42.48
CA LEU A 837 -58.08 6.91 41.04
C LEU A 837 -56.92 7.82 40.52
N LEU A 838 -56.14 7.42 39.49
CA LEU A 838 -56.35 7.49 38.00
C LEU A 838 -56.24 8.94 37.44
N LEU A 839 -55.67 9.25 36.26
CA LEU A 839 -55.65 8.51 34.96
C LEU A 839 -54.42 8.93 34.06
N ALA A 840 -54.28 8.31 32.88
CA ALA A 840 -53.15 8.45 31.93
C ALA A 840 -53.23 9.62 30.89
N GLY A 841 -52.14 9.86 30.12
CA GLY A 841 -52.15 10.77 28.95
C GLY A 841 -50.84 10.97 28.13
N LEU A 842 -50.66 10.18 27.06
CA LEU A 842 -49.92 10.42 25.79
C LEU A 842 -48.46 10.98 25.77
N GLY A 843 -47.52 10.15 25.24
CA GLY A 843 -46.90 10.34 23.90
C GLY A 843 -45.56 11.11 23.72
N GLY A 844 -44.62 10.54 22.94
CA GLY A 844 -43.67 11.38 22.15
C GLY A 844 -42.17 11.03 21.99
N ALA A 845 -41.80 9.88 21.39
CA ALA A 845 -40.61 9.69 20.52
C ALA A 845 -39.14 9.83 21.06
N LEU A 846 -38.19 9.52 20.15
CA LEU A 846 -36.72 9.76 20.15
C LEU A 846 -35.79 8.90 21.05
N THR A 847 -35.52 7.69 20.55
CA THR A 847 -34.17 7.14 20.22
C THR A 847 -32.90 7.71 20.88
N GLY A 848 -31.96 6.84 21.30
CA GLY A 848 -30.54 7.24 21.38
C GLY A 848 -29.62 6.36 22.24
N ARG A 849 -28.85 5.48 21.60
CA ARG A 849 -27.89 4.50 22.17
C ARG A 849 -27.09 4.92 23.43
N ARG A 850 -27.17 4.02 24.42
CA ARG A 850 -26.26 3.79 25.55
C ARG A 850 -24.78 4.03 25.26
N ALA A 851 -24.08 4.65 26.21
CA ALA A 851 -22.70 4.32 26.54
C ALA A 851 -22.68 3.51 27.85
N ALA A 852 -21.72 2.60 28.03
CA ALA A 852 -21.56 1.79 29.24
C ALA A 852 -20.09 1.76 29.67
N LEU A 853 -19.69 2.72 30.51
CA LEU A 853 -18.40 2.72 31.19
C LEU A 853 -18.55 2.02 32.56
N ALA A 854 -17.53 1.27 32.98
CA ALA A 854 -17.59 0.43 34.18
C ALA A 854 -17.04 1.12 35.45
N VAL A 855 -17.13 0.39 36.58
CA VAL A 855 -16.43 0.60 37.87
C VAL A 855 -17.13 1.45 38.96
N ARG A 856 -18.06 0.79 39.68
CA ARG A 856 -17.94 0.39 41.11
C ARG A 856 -17.83 1.47 42.24
N LEU A 857 -18.91 1.58 43.04
CA LEU A 857 -19.01 1.72 44.53
C LEU A 857 -18.20 2.85 45.25
N THR A 858 -18.65 3.51 46.33
CA THR A 858 -19.63 3.21 47.41
C THR A 858 -20.14 4.57 48.02
N PRO A 859 -21.04 4.64 49.04
CA PRO A 859 -21.84 5.85 49.31
C PRO A 859 -21.20 6.97 50.18
N THR A 860 -21.85 8.13 50.10
CA THR A 860 -21.74 9.39 50.90
C THR A 860 -22.32 9.23 52.33
N PRO A 861 -22.24 10.21 53.28
CA PRO A 861 -21.93 11.65 53.14
C PRO A 861 -20.55 12.01 52.58
#